data_AF-A0AAV9GB44-F1
#
_entry.id   AF-A0AAV9GB44-F1
#
_cell.length_a   1.000
_cell.length_b   1.000
_cell.length_c   1.000
_cell.angle_alpha   90.00
_cell.angle_beta   90.00
_cell.angle_gamma   90.00
#
_symmetry.space_group_name_H-M   'P 1'
#
loop_
_entity.id
_entity.type
_entity.pdbx_description
1 polymer ?
#
loop_
_entity_poly.entity_id
_entity_poly.type
_entity_poly.pdbx_seq_one_letter_code
_entity_poly.pdbx_strand_id
1 'polypeptide(L)'
;MSSAYELPRYTTPGTTGAENLKKRPWTQWVRSLGFGTSSPSGAASSAGASVADPSDVAASPDPDCDFSVAASEAAVLHAVNIHKHFEAPAAAEGITVNDLPAFEDLTPYNVTEEEQDRLWAIEARRLVKEVTADTPPAFPASSHLETDSQDSYERLSSLADQVLQVMNIIAYDGESLLAEHEKGFCSVTAVERSRLSLDYLFDRHQEETENDEGNGKNDKTPSIQDRQDFFEFVNYLTAVLARVLCTTTVGEPLHTAFLAHIAKVAAKIKVLSSNPGECAGISLSNGENTGGITMPQDTGLRGRQGEANHGEELPHLMTGAMDNLLKSFNNTNLGRGTQLEYTSRRDAVKKMYFGQCALLRRGIVDMTLRIVVALRGNTRMVATSLTSYEICALIYETGIERVRTFVFQDQDNDFLGTSERAEVNHAASPLYLVDRALQTIFDDAAGTRANAGGPESVQTGGSVGTRISWNCNFESPAGSEGLEVPRRMPLRSMSDIITVIIPLLMASPSILSSLSEFISSIISNEVMQELPKGQVQARARGGFTAFFCLTTQEYVTNQDERQEDEAKSLSNALMRRQNLLGGKTVTQIGRVTSFAGDIASPEAAHAREEAERTTLDRIRKHQAELDEVREQMGKLVLGEKGVMVDCKLYVAVLIALCIALVGGGIAVGVTVGERIPGVDPFNVTTYCWVLAAFILLVAKSIRVHQWPWNDFLRGRVLCTTVSELSSVTGIDGQLIIAYLLQHESSSFLQTRGPFNAVFQRRSDDGFSIDVPIAMWTMLICGLIMIEVELVTNRGLVCLDLRGEKRGCIMNLGESDGGEHIYCLALPQRGAKTHRKGSNRIRLSVGKGMKWLHAVGFYGNRDAEFV
;
A
#
# COMPACT_ATOMS: atom_id res chain seq x y z
N MET A 1 6.10 60.54 32.63
CA MET A 1 5.80 60.86 34.04
C MET A 1 5.95 59.58 34.85
N SER A 2 6.66 59.74 35.95
CA SER A 2 7.31 58.80 36.88
C SER A 2 6.52 57.62 37.47
N SER A 3 7.31 56.60 37.85
CA SER A 3 7.28 55.82 39.10
C SER A 3 6.46 54.51 39.13
N ALA A 4 6.85 53.37 39.73
CA ALA A 4 8.09 52.66 40.10
C ALA A 4 7.77 51.75 41.33
N TYR A 5 8.55 50.65 41.46
CA TYR A 5 8.73 49.75 42.64
C TYR A 5 7.58 48.75 42.95
N GLU A 6 7.79 47.50 43.43
CA GLU A 6 8.91 46.91 44.17
C GLU A 6 8.85 45.35 44.20
N LEU A 7 10.00 44.71 44.46
CA LEU A 7 10.25 43.28 44.75
C LEU A 7 9.77 42.88 46.17
N PRO A 8 9.87 41.59 46.56
CA PRO A 8 10.91 41.28 47.56
C PRO A 8 11.65 39.94 47.39
N ARG A 9 12.85 39.90 48.01
CA ARG A 9 13.80 38.79 48.15
C ARG A 9 13.88 38.32 49.62
N TYR A 10 14.14 37.02 49.79
CA TYR A 10 14.97 36.31 50.79
C TYR A 10 14.78 36.49 52.32
N THR A 11 14.85 35.36 53.05
CA THR A 11 15.84 35.12 54.13
C THR A 11 15.89 33.64 54.56
N THR A 12 17.11 33.11 54.68
CA THR A 12 17.54 31.95 55.50
C THR A 12 17.87 32.41 56.94
N PRO A 13 18.01 31.50 57.93
CA PRO A 13 19.33 31.00 58.37
C PRO A 13 19.28 29.52 58.85
N GLY A 14 20.33 28.74 59.12
CA GLY A 14 21.76 28.92 59.23
C GLY A 14 22.37 27.78 60.08
N THR A 15 23.41 27.12 59.53
CA THR A 15 24.69 26.67 60.15
C THR A 15 24.77 25.66 61.32
N THR A 16 25.57 24.60 61.11
CA THR A 16 26.83 24.19 61.83
C THR A 16 27.12 22.70 61.56
N GLY A 17 28.31 22.13 61.37
CA GLY A 17 29.72 22.51 61.19
C GLY A 17 30.44 21.26 60.62
N ALA A 18 31.39 21.40 59.69
CA ALA A 18 32.84 21.30 59.91
C ALA A 18 33.46 19.88 60.00
N GLU A 19 34.27 19.57 58.97
CA GLU A 19 35.64 19.02 59.01
C GLU A 19 35.96 17.51 59.12
N ASN A 20 36.39 16.99 57.96
CA ASN A 20 37.74 16.47 57.63
C ASN A 20 38.20 15.01 57.90
N LEU A 21 38.83 14.48 56.82
CA LEU A 21 40.06 13.68 56.75
C LEU A 21 40.02 12.16 57.05
N LYS A 22 40.14 11.31 56.00
CA LYS A 22 41.39 10.59 55.63
C LYS A 22 41.23 9.44 54.59
N LYS A 23 42.21 9.43 53.66
CA LYS A 23 42.95 8.28 53.04
C LYS A 23 42.35 7.46 51.86
N ARG A 24 42.79 7.81 50.63
CA ARG A 24 43.64 7.07 49.62
C ARG A 24 43.84 5.53 49.74
N PRO A 25 44.33 4.79 48.70
CA PRO A 25 44.66 5.13 47.28
C PRO A 25 44.39 4.04 46.19
N TRP A 26 44.72 4.38 44.93
CA TRP A 26 45.01 3.54 43.76
C TRP A 26 46.29 2.68 43.86
N THR A 27 46.34 1.50 43.20
CA THR A 27 47.29 1.06 42.11
C THR A 27 47.54 -0.46 42.02
N GLN A 28 47.60 -0.94 40.76
CA GLN A 28 48.43 -2.02 40.15
C GLN A 28 48.44 -3.45 40.71
N TRP A 29 48.23 -4.44 39.82
CA TRP A 29 49.15 -5.57 39.61
C TRP A 29 49.12 -6.00 38.12
N VAL A 30 50.30 -6.32 37.59
CA VAL A 30 50.65 -6.56 36.18
C VAL A 30 51.25 -7.97 36.06
N ARG A 31 51.12 -8.55 34.86
CA ARG A 31 51.99 -9.54 34.16
C ARG A 31 51.60 -11.03 34.10
N SER A 32 51.67 -11.45 32.84
CA SER A 32 52.28 -12.67 32.28
C SER A 32 51.52 -13.98 32.37
N LEU A 33 51.01 -14.43 31.23
CA LEU A 33 51.72 -15.40 30.40
C LEU A 33 51.42 -15.12 28.92
N GLY A 34 52.47 -14.82 28.16
CA GLY A 34 52.43 -14.83 26.71
C GLY A 34 53.00 -16.15 26.20
N PHE A 35 52.46 -16.64 25.10
CA PHE A 35 53.22 -17.36 24.09
C PHE A 35 52.66 -16.94 22.73
N GLY A 36 53.52 -16.32 21.93
CA GLY A 36 53.29 -16.09 20.51
C GLY A 36 54.25 -16.96 19.69
N THR A 37 53.83 -17.27 18.47
CA THR A 37 54.68 -17.69 17.33
C THR A 37 53.90 -17.30 16.07
N SER A 38 54.21 -16.15 15.45
CA SER A 38 55.15 -15.97 14.33
C SER A 38 54.57 -16.33 12.95
N SER A 39 54.30 -15.30 12.14
CA SER A 39 54.31 -15.35 10.66
C SER A 39 55.76 -15.46 10.14
N PRO A 40 55.96 -15.80 8.85
CA PRO A 40 56.33 -14.70 7.93
C PRO A 40 55.82 -14.82 6.47
N SER A 41 55.53 -13.65 5.91
CA SER A 41 55.73 -13.13 4.54
C SER A 41 55.47 -13.98 3.29
N GLY A 42 54.71 -13.40 2.36
CA GLY A 42 54.80 -13.69 0.91
C GLY A 42 53.78 -12.89 0.10
N ALA A 43 54.24 -11.84 -0.58
CA ALA A 43 53.43 -11.01 -1.48
C ALA A 43 53.06 -11.74 -2.77
N ALA A 44 51.82 -11.59 -3.25
CA ALA A 44 51.48 -11.61 -4.67
C ALA A 44 50.09 -11.00 -4.91
N SER A 45 50.05 -10.05 -5.83
CA SER A 45 48.89 -9.39 -6.43
C SER A 45 48.03 -10.34 -7.26
N SER A 46 46.70 -10.25 -7.15
CA SER A 46 45.80 -10.41 -8.29
C SER A 46 44.41 -9.89 -7.97
N ALA A 47 43.89 -9.10 -8.91
CA ALA A 47 42.58 -8.48 -8.91
C ALA A 47 41.41 -9.47 -8.82
N GLY A 48 40.34 -9.04 -8.16
CA GLY A 48 39.04 -9.70 -8.15
C GLY A 48 38.05 -8.81 -7.41
N ALA A 49 37.28 -8.02 -8.15
CA ALA A 49 36.21 -7.18 -7.62
C ALA A 49 35.11 -8.08 -7.01
N SER A 50 34.94 -8.03 -5.70
CA SER A 50 33.77 -8.56 -5.01
C SER A 50 32.72 -7.47 -4.93
N VAL A 51 31.60 -7.69 -5.62
CA VAL A 51 30.34 -6.97 -5.43
C VAL A 51 29.90 -7.18 -3.98
N ALA A 52 29.83 -6.10 -3.22
CA ALA A 52 29.27 -6.12 -1.86
C ALA A 52 27.75 -6.23 -1.96
N ASP A 53 27.22 -7.26 -1.30
CA ASP A 53 25.81 -7.57 -1.10
C ASP A 53 25.19 -6.51 -0.15
N PRO A 54 24.08 -5.83 -0.50
CA PRO A 54 23.49 -4.79 0.35
C PRO A 54 22.55 -5.34 1.44
N SER A 55 22.65 -6.63 1.80
CA SER A 55 21.65 -7.32 2.63
C SER A 55 21.86 -7.25 4.16
N ASP A 56 22.91 -6.61 4.68
CA ASP A 56 23.22 -6.64 6.13
C ASP A 56 23.28 -5.25 6.80
N VAL A 57 22.16 -4.51 6.80
CA VAL A 57 21.92 -3.45 7.80
C VAL A 57 20.56 -3.68 8.44
N ALA A 58 20.51 -4.67 9.34
CA ALA A 58 19.40 -4.81 10.27
C ALA A 58 19.53 -3.71 11.35
N ALA A 59 18.88 -2.57 11.13
CA ALA A 59 18.60 -1.63 12.21
C ALA A 59 17.58 -2.29 13.16
N SER A 60 17.96 -2.46 14.42
CA SER A 60 17.03 -2.86 15.47
C SER A 60 15.92 -1.80 15.59
N PRO A 61 14.62 -2.16 15.47
CA PRO A 61 13.56 -1.20 15.68
C PRO A 61 13.49 -0.82 17.16
N ASP A 62 13.66 0.47 17.46
CA ASP A 62 13.34 1.01 18.78
C ASP A 62 11.83 0.82 19.04
N PRO A 63 11.42 0.24 20.18
CA PRO A 63 10.02 -0.10 20.47
C PRO A 63 9.15 1.10 20.89
N ASP A 64 9.72 2.29 21.05
CA ASP A 64 8.95 3.51 21.34
C ASP A 64 8.50 4.16 20.02
N CYS A 65 7.34 3.72 19.55
CA CYS A 65 6.66 4.22 18.34
C CYS A 65 6.07 5.63 18.57
N ASP A 66 6.91 6.62 18.88
CA ASP A 66 6.46 8.01 18.98
C ASP A 66 6.26 8.59 17.57
N PHE A 67 5.02 8.91 17.23
CA PHE A 67 4.62 9.64 16.02
C PHE A 67 5.07 11.11 16.05
N SER A 68 5.96 11.46 16.96
CA SER A 68 6.45 12.82 17.18
C SER A 68 7.00 13.42 15.90
N VAL A 69 6.41 14.54 15.49
CA VAL A 69 6.82 15.34 14.34
C VAL A 69 7.82 16.38 14.83
N ALA A 70 9.03 16.33 14.30
CA ALA A 70 10.09 17.28 14.62
C ALA A 70 9.97 18.49 13.68
N ALA A 71 9.13 19.47 14.02
CA ALA A 71 9.01 20.70 13.24
C ALA A 71 8.96 21.93 14.16
N SER A 72 9.91 22.84 13.98
CA SER A 72 9.95 24.14 14.66
C SER A 72 9.11 25.18 13.91
N GLU A 73 8.20 25.88 14.60
CA GLU A 73 7.40 26.97 14.01
C GLU A 73 8.28 28.01 13.31
N ALA A 74 9.40 28.40 13.95
CA ALA A 74 10.32 29.39 13.39
C ALA A 74 10.96 28.91 12.08
N ALA A 75 11.30 27.62 11.99
CA ALA A 75 11.88 27.03 10.79
C ALA A 75 10.85 27.01 9.64
N VAL A 76 9.59 26.68 9.93
CA VAL A 76 8.52 26.66 8.92
C VAL A 76 8.23 28.07 8.41
N LEU A 77 8.13 29.07 9.30
CA LEU A 77 7.92 30.47 8.90
C LEU A 77 9.08 31.02 8.05
N HIS A 78 10.31 30.60 8.33
CA HIS A 78 11.45 30.90 7.48
C HIS A 78 11.33 30.21 6.11
N ALA A 79 11.01 28.92 6.08
CA ALA A 79 10.90 28.13 4.85
C ALA A 79 9.75 28.58 3.92
N VAL A 80 8.67 29.14 4.46
CA VAL A 80 7.63 29.80 3.66
C VAL A 80 8.22 30.95 2.83
N ASN A 81 9.15 31.69 3.41
CA ASN A 81 9.79 32.86 2.79
C ASN A 81 11.13 32.55 2.11
N ILE A 82 11.39 31.28 1.82
CA ILE A 82 12.64 30.80 1.22
C ILE A 82 12.99 31.47 -0.12
N HIS A 83 11.99 31.96 -0.85
CA HIS A 83 12.16 32.68 -2.11
C HIS A 83 12.83 34.07 -1.93
N LYS A 84 12.70 34.67 -0.74
CA LYS A 84 13.32 35.97 -0.42
C LYS A 84 14.83 35.82 -0.23
N HIS A 85 15.25 34.70 0.38
CA HIS A 85 16.65 34.40 0.68
C HIS A 85 16.87 32.87 0.55
N PHE A 86 17.33 32.42 -0.62
CA PHE A 86 17.64 31.01 -0.84
C PHE A 86 19.16 30.77 -0.82
N GLU A 87 19.56 29.78 -0.04
CA GLU A 87 20.94 29.29 0.02
C GLU A 87 20.94 27.81 -0.31
N ALA A 88 21.99 27.36 -1.00
CA ALA A 88 22.21 25.94 -1.25
C ALA A 88 23.72 25.66 -1.11
N PRO A 89 24.21 25.45 0.13
CA PRO A 89 25.62 25.21 0.41
C PRO A 89 26.20 24.04 -0.40
N ALA A 90 25.37 23.03 -0.73
CA ALA A 90 25.74 21.89 -1.56
C ALA A 90 26.06 22.26 -3.02
N ALA A 91 25.35 23.23 -3.62
CA ALA A 91 25.66 23.75 -4.96
C ALA A 91 26.80 24.77 -4.92
N ALA A 92 26.74 25.69 -3.96
CA ALA A 92 27.73 26.74 -3.81
C ALA A 92 27.72 27.31 -2.39
N GLU A 93 28.74 26.96 -1.62
CA GLU A 93 28.95 27.50 -0.27
C GLU A 93 29.06 29.03 -0.28
N GLY A 94 28.27 29.69 0.56
CA GLY A 94 28.27 31.14 0.75
C GLY A 94 27.59 31.97 -0.35
N ILE A 95 26.84 31.35 -1.27
CA ILE A 95 26.04 32.06 -2.28
C ILE A 95 24.57 32.07 -1.88
N THR A 96 24.06 33.27 -1.57
CA THR A 96 22.64 33.54 -1.37
C THR A 96 22.05 34.14 -2.64
N VAL A 97 20.92 33.60 -3.10
CA VAL A 97 20.12 34.19 -4.17
C VAL A 97 18.87 34.82 -3.56
N ASN A 98 18.76 36.13 -3.73
CA ASN A 98 17.62 36.90 -3.26
C ASN A 98 16.61 37.12 -4.38
N ASP A 99 15.38 37.44 -3.98
CA ASP A 99 14.28 37.89 -4.84
C ASP A 99 13.93 36.89 -5.95
N LEU A 100 13.81 35.61 -5.58
CA LEU A 100 13.33 34.57 -6.49
C LEU A 100 11.79 34.63 -6.62
N PRO A 101 11.24 34.23 -7.78
CA PRO A 101 9.79 34.14 -7.95
C PRO A 101 9.17 33.21 -6.91
N ALA A 102 8.13 33.68 -6.24
CA ALA A 102 7.42 32.89 -5.24
C ALA A 102 6.53 31.85 -5.91
N PHE A 103 6.72 30.58 -5.55
CA PHE A 103 5.70 29.56 -5.84
C PHE A 103 4.45 29.82 -4.99
N GLU A 104 3.29 29.61 -5.59
CA GLU A 104 1.97 29.93 -5.02
C GLU A 104 1.75 31.41 -4.68
N ASP A 105 2.30 32.30 -5.52
CA ASP A 105 2.06 33.74 -5.42
C ASP A 105 0.55 34.05 -5.45
N LEU A 106 0.13 34.88 -4.51
CA LEU A 106 -1.23 35.40 -4.30
C LEU A 106 -1.37 36.81 -4.85
N THR A 107 -0.27 37.52 -5.11
CA THR A 107 -0.30 38.93 -5.55
C THR A 107 -1.07 39.18 -6.85
N PRO A 108 -1.12 38.24 -7.83
CA PRO A 108 -1.96 38.43 -9.01
C PRO A 108 -3.47 38.45 -8.70
N TYR A 109 -3.89 37.99 -7.52
CA TYR A 109 -5.29 37.82 -7.13
C TYR A 109 -5.76 38.88 -6.14
N ASN A 110 -5.30 40.12 -6.31
CA ASN A 110 -5.66 41.28 -5.47
C ASN A 110 -5.25 41.13 -3.99
N VAL A 111 -4.19 40.38 -3.70
CA VAL A 111 -3.60 40.25 -2.37
C VAL A 111 -2.29 41.04 -2.32
N THR A 112 -2.08 41.86 -1.30
CA THR A 112 -0.79 42.58 -1.13
C THR A 112 0.29 41.61 -0.63
N GLU A 113 1.56 41.89 -0.89
CA GLU A 113 2.67 41.04 -0.41
C GLU A 113 2.65 40.89 1.13
N GLU A 114 2.33 41.98 1.85
CA GLU A 114 2.19 41.96 3.31
C GLU A 114 1.06 41.02 3.78
N GLU A 115 -0.10 41.04 3.11
CA GLU A 115 -1.20 40.15 3.44
C GLU A 115 -0.90 38.70 3.03
N GLN A 116 -0.19 38.48 1.93
CA GLN A 116 0.28 37.15 1.53
C GLN A 116 1.19 36.53 2.60
N ASP A 117 2.21 37.25 3.05
CA ASP A 117 3.12 36.80 4.10
C ASP A 117 2.35 36.47 5.39
N ARG A 118 1.35 37.31 5.71
CA ARG A 118 0.45 37.10 6.86
C ARG A 118 -0.39 35.84 6.71
N LEU A 119 -1.01 35.61 5.55
CA LEU A 119 -1.83 34.44 5.26
C LEU A 119 -1.00 33.14 5.31
N TRP A 120 0.19 33.14 4.70
CA TRP A 120 1.08 31.98 4.79
C TRP A 120 1.54 31.71 6.22
N ALA A 121 1.83 32.75 7.01
CA ALA A 121 2.19 32.58 8.42
C ALA A 121 1.04 32.00 9.26
N ILE A 122 -0.20 32.39 8.98
CA ILE A 122 -1.39 31.82 9.64
C ILE A 122 -1.51 30.32 9.34
N GLU A 123 -1.42 29.93 8.06
CA GLU A 123 -1.50 28.52 7.68
C GLU A 123 -0.32 27.69 8.20
N ALA A 124 0.90 28.22 8.17
CA ALA A 124 2.08 27.56 8.71
C ALA A 124 1.93 27.25 10.20
N ARG A 125 1.49 28.24 11.00
CA ARG A 125 1.23 28.04 12.44
C ARG A 125 0.14 27.01 12.70
N ARG A 126 -0.95 27.05 11.93
CA ARG A 126 -2.02 26.07 12.02
C ARG A 126 -1.49 24.67 11.77
N LEU A 127 -0.76 24.46 10.67
CA LEU A 127 -0.23 23.14 10.33
C LEU A 127 0.80 22.63 11.36
N VAL A 128 1.70 23.48 11.85
CA VAL A 128 2.64 23.10 12.93
C VAL A 128 1.88 22.66 14.18
N LYS A 129 0.85 23.41 14.59
CA LYS A 129 -0.01 23.03 15.71
C LYS A 129 -0.69 21.69 15.45
N GLU A 130 -1.24 21.48 14.25
CA GLU A 130 -1.93 20.24 13.89
C GLU A 130 -0.99 19.04 13.85
N VAL A 131 0.26 19.15 13.38
CA VAL A 131 1.16 17.98 13.33
C VAL A 131 1.85 17.67 14.65
N THR A 132 1.94 18.65 15.56
CA THR A 132 2.55 18.48 16.89
C THR A 132 1.55 18.09 17.98
N ALA A 133 0.25 18.18 17.70
CA ALA A 133 -0.79 17.79 18.64
C ALA A 133 -0.89 16.26 18.79
N ASP A 134 -1.08 15.79 20.04
CA ASP A 134 -1.25 14.36 20.32
C ASP A 134 -2.60 13.81 19.82
N THR A 135 -3.63 14.67 19.76
CA THR A 135 -4.98 14.31 19.32
C THR A 135 -5.05 14.27 17.79
N PRO A 136 -5.71 13.30 17.14
CA PRO A 136 -5.90 13.30 15.69
C PRO A 136 -6.68 14.54 15.23
N PRO A 137 -6.43 15.05 14.00
CA PRO A 137 -7.24 16.12 13.45
C PRO A 137 -8.67 15.62 13.29
N ALA A 138 -9.65 16.46 13.59
CA ALA A 138 -11.07 16.18 13.42
C ALA A 138 -11.72 17.27 12.56
N PHE A 139 -12.63 16.88 11.69
CA PHE A 139 -13.38 17.84 10.89
C PHE A 139 -14.46 18.50 11.76
N PRO A 140 -14.50 19.84 11.88
CA PRO A 140 -15.46 20.51 12.75
C PRO A 140 -16.89 20.38 12.17
N ALA A 141 -17.85 20.02 13.02
CA ALA A 141 -19.24 19.88 12.62
C ALA A 141 -19.87 21.25 12.31
N SER A 142 -20.39 21.41 11.09
CA SER A 142 -21.30 22.50 10.73
C SER A 142 -22.75 22.06 10.87
N SER A 143 -23.68 23.00 11.03
CA SER A 143 -25.12 22.70 11.15
C SER A 143 -25.70 21.96 9.95
N HIS A 144 -25.08 22.11 8.76
CA HIS A 144 -25.50 21.41 7.52
C HIS A 144 -24.89 20.01 7.38
N LEU A 145 -23.95 19.65 8.25
CA LEU A 145 -23.19 18.40 8.24
C LEU A 145 -23.42 17.58 9.54
N GLU A 146 -24.41 17.97 10.35
CA GLU A 146 -24.78 17.28 11.60
C GLU A 146 -25.27 15.85 11.39
N THR A 147 -25.84 15.54 10.22
CA THR A 147 -26.40 14.23 9.88
C THR A 147 -25.80 13.68 8.59
N ASP A 148 -25.67 12.37 8.45
CA ASP A 148 -25.25 11.69 7.23
C ASP A 148 -26.38 11.57 6.19
N SER A 149 -26.92 12.70 5.76
CA SER A 149 -28.02 12.75 4.77
C SER A 149 -27.51 12.75 3.33
N GLN A 150 -28.38 12.41 2.37
CA GLN A 150 -28.05 12.51 0.94
C GLN A 150 -27.58 13.93 0.58
N ASP A 151 -28.26 14.97 1.04
CA ASP A 151 -27.88 16.37 0.83
C ASP A 151 -26.47 16.67 1.39
N SER A 152 -26.09 16.04 2.51
CA SER A 152 -24.77 16.20 3.11
C SER A 152 -23.67 15.54 2.27
N TYR A 153 -23.96 14.42 1.60
CA TYR A 153 -23.07 13.79 0.63
C TYR A 153 -22.93 14.63 -0.65
N GLU A 154 -24.03 15.18 -1.17
CA GLU A 154 -24.01 16.10 -2.32
C GLU A 154 -23.20 17.37 -2.00
N ARG A 155 -23.31 17.89 -0.77
CA ARG A 155 -22.48 19.00 -0.28
C ARG A 155 -21.01 18.63 -0.22
N LEU A 156 -20.63 17.47 0.30
CA LEU A 156 -19.23 17.02 0.30
C LEU A 156 -18.68 16.92 -1.14
N SER A 157 -19.46 16.35 -2.06
CA SER A 157 -19.09 16.29 -3.48
C SER A 157 -18.90 17.70 -4.07
N SER A 158 -19.77 18.66 -3.73
CA SER A 158 -19.63 20.06 -4.15
C SER A 158 -18.39 20.74 -3.55
N LEU A 159 -18.05 20.50 -2.28
CA LEU A 159 -16.83 21.02 -1.66
C LEU A 159 -15.59 20.45 -2.36
N ALA A 160 -15.60 19.15 -2.66
CA ALA A 160 -14.54 18.51 -3.42
C ALA A 160 -14.42 19.10 -4.84
N ASP A 161 -15.52 19.28 -5.56
CA ASP A 161 -15.51 19.90 -6.90
C ASP A 161 -14.91 21.31 -6.86
N GLN A 162 -15.27 22.13 -5.86
CA GLN A 162 -14.70 23.47 -5.71
C GLN A 162 -13.19 23.44 -5.45
N VAL A 163 -12.69 22.51 -4.62
CA VAL A 163 -11.24 22.33 -4.44
C VAL A 163 -10.58 21.90 -5.76
N LEU A 164 -11.19 20.97 -6.50
CA LEU A 164 -10.66 20.49 -7.78
C LEU A 164 -10.48 21.62 -8.80
N GLN A 165 -11.49 22.49 -8.95
CA GLN A 165 -11.43 23.64 -9.84
C GLN A 165 -10.26 24.56 -9.49
N VAL A 166 -10.13 24.91 -8.21
CA VAL A 166 -9.06 25.78 -7.71
C VAL A 166 -7.68 25.12 -7.83
N MET A 167 -7.58 23.81 -7.62
CA MET A 167 -6.33 23.06 -7.79
C MET A 167 -5.84 23.06 -9.25
N ASN A 168 -6.73 23.12 -10.24
CA ASN A 168 -6.33 23.25 -11.65
C ASN A 168 -5.70 24.63 -11.93
N ILE A 169 -6.20 25.71 -11.30
CA ILE A 169 -5.60 27.06 -11.39
C ILE A 169 -4.21 27.04 -10.75
N ILE A 170 -4.12 26.49 -9.54
CA ILE A 170 -2.84 26.32 -8.84
C ILE A 170 -1.86 25.57 -9.73
N ALA A 171 -2.27 24.41 -10.28
CA ALA A 171 -1.46 23.58 -11.18
C ALA A 171 -0.98 24.35 -12.43
N TYR A 172 -1.84 25.14 -13.07
CA TYR A 172 -1.48 25.96 -14.22
C TYR A 172 -0.45 27.04 -13.90
N ASP A 173 -0.64 27.78 -12.80
CA ASP A 173 0.24 28.91 -12.44
C ASP A 173 1.69 28.47 -12.24
N GLY A 174 1.92 27.42 -11.45
CA GLY A 174 3.29 26.99 -11.16
C GLY A 174 3.93 26.21 -12.30
N GLU A 175 3.18 25.52 -13.16
CA GLU A 175 3.78 24.96 -14.39
C GLU A 175 4.12 26.07 -15.40
N SER A 176 3.30 27.13 -15.47
CA SER A 176 3.62 28.34 -16.26
C SER A 176 4.86 29.06 -15.74
N LEU A 177 5.00 29.19 -14.41
CA LEU A 177 6.19 29.74 -13.76
C LEU A 177 7.45 28.92 -14.09
N LEU A 178 7.34 27.58 -14.06
CA LEU A 178 8.43 26.69 -14.46
C LEU A 178 8.75 26.82 -15.95
N ALA A 179 7.75 26.95 -16.81
CA ALA A 179 7.96 27.14 -18.23
C ALA A 179 8.65 28.48 -18.58
N GLU A 180 8.42 29.52 -17.77
CA GLU A 180 9.09 30.81 -17.90
C GLU A 180 10.57 30.75 -17.47
N HIS A 181 10.85 30.17 -16.29
CA HIS A 181 12.17 30.25 -15.68
C HIS A 181 13.05 29.02 -15.89
N GLU A 182 12.50 27.80 -15.86
CA GLU A 182 13.24 26.52 -15.96
C GLU A 182 12.41 25.45 -16.70
N LYS A 183 12.35 25.57 -18.03
CA LYS A 183 11.58 24.66 -18.92
C LYS A 183 11.87 23.18 -18.71
N GLY A 184 13.05 22.83 -18.20
CA GLY A 184 13.43 21.45 -17.90
C GLY A 184 12.56 20.79 -16.84
N PHE A 185 11.96 21.55 -15.91
CA PHE A 185 11.10 20.98 -14.86
C PHE A 185 9.60 21.07 -15.18
N CYS A 186 9.23 21.84 -16.19
CA CYS A 186 7.84 22.03 -16.64
C CYS A 186 7.27 20.73 -17.24
N SER A 187 6.04 20.39 -16.84
CA SER A 187 5.26 19.31 -17.43
C SER A 187 4.27 19.85 -18.45
N VAL A 188 4.60 19.72 -19.75
CA VAL A 188 3.76 20.21 -20.86
C VAL A 188 2.34 19.64 -20.79
N THR A 189 2.21 18.34 -20.48
CA THR A 189 0.90 17.67 -20.33
C THR A 189 0.07 18.23 -19.18
N ALA A 190 0.71 18.70 -18.11
CA ALA A 190 0.01 19.31 -16.99
C ALA A 190 -0.49 20.71 -17.36
N VAL A 191 0.32 21.50 -18.09
CA VAL A 191 -0.08 22.80 -18.63
C VAL A 191 -1.29 22.66 -19.55
N GLU A 192 -1.24 21.73 -20.51
CA GLU A 192 -2.33 21.46 -21.46
C GLU A 192 -3.63 21.11 -20.74
N ARG A 193 -3.57 20.18 -19.78
CA ARG A 193 -4.75 19.73 -19.05
C ARG A 193 -5.35 20.83 -18.18
N SER A 194 -4.52 21.53 -17.42
CA SER A 194 -5.00 22.63 -16.58
C SER A 194 -5.57 23.75 -17.42
N ARG A 195 -4.97 24.09 -18.57
CA ARG A 195 -5.48 25.11 -19.49
C ARG A 195 -6.89 24.78 -19.97
N LEU A 196 -7.13 23.54 -20.43
CA LEU A 196 -8.47 23.11 -20.86
C LEU A 196 -9.52 23.27 -19.75
N SER A 197 -9.17 22.92 -18.51
CA SER A 197 -10.07 23.12 -17.37
C SER A 197 -10.30 24.60 -17.06
N LEU A 198 -9.29 25.46 -17.23
CA LEU A 198 -9.38 26.89 -16.97
C LEU A 198 -10.21 27.61 -18.04
N ASP A 199 -10.01 27.27 -19.31
CA ASP A 199 -10.80 27.79 -20.42
C ASP A 199 -12.30 27.49 -20.20
N TYR A 200 -12.62 26.24 -19.80
CA TYR A 200 -14.00 25.86 -19.45
C TYR A 200 -14.57 26.68 -18.27
N LEU A 201 -13.79 26.86 -17.19
CA LEU A 201 -14.23 27.63 -16.02
C LEU A 201 -14.44 29.12 -16.36
N PHE A 202 -13.58 29.67 -17.21
CA PHE A 202 -13.65 31.05 -17.65
C PHE A 202 -14.85 31.29 -18.59
N ASP A 203 -15.06 30.41 -19.57
CA ASP A 203 -16.21 30.47 -20.48
C ASP A 203 -17.53 30.35 -19.69
N ARG A 204 -17.62 29.39 -18.76
CA ARG A 204 -18.79 29.21 -17.88
C ARG A 204 -19.09 30.46 -17.06
N HIS A 205 -18.05 31.11 -16.53
CA HIS A 205 -18.22 32.36 -15.77
C HIS A 205 -18.66 33.51 -16.68
N GLN A 206 -18.12 33.64 -17.89
CA GLN A 206 -18.58 34.66 -18.85
C GLN A 206 -20.06 34.48 -19.19
N GLU A 207 -20.48 33.26 -19.51
CA GLU A 207 -21.89 32.95 -19.77
C GLU A 207 -22.79 33.29 -18.57
N GLU A 208 -22.37 32.97 -17.35
CA GLU A 208 -23.12 33.32 -16.13
C GLU A 208 -23.23 34.84 -15.95
N THR A 209 -22.15 35.59 -16.16
CA THR A 209 -22.15 37.06 -16.04
C THR A 209 -22.97 37.76 -17.13
N GLU A 210 -22.94 37.27 -18.37
CA GLU A 210 -23.73 37.83 -19.49
C GLU A 210 -25.23 37.58 -19.30
N ASN A 211 -25.60 36.43 -18.71
CA ASN A 211 -26.98 36.08 -18.45
C ASN A 211 -27.59 36.85 -17.25
N ASP A 212 -26.77 37.20 -16.25
CA ASP A 212 -27.21 37.97 -15.07
C ASP A 212 -27.50 39.45 -15.37
N GLU A 213 -26.91 40.04 -16.43
CA GLU A 213 -27.25 41.40 -16.87
C GLU A 213 -28.68 41.51 -17.45
N GLY A 214 -29.30 40.40 -17.84
CA GLY A 214 -30.64 40.36 -18.44
C GLY A 214 -31.78 39.96 -17.50
N ASN A 215 -31.51 39.34 -16.35
CA ASN A 215 -32.53 38.79 -15.46
C ASN A 215 -32.24 39.20 -14.01
N GLY A 216 -33.03 40.13 -13.46
CA GLY A 216 -32.78 40.71 -12.14
C GLY A 216 -32.61 39.68 -11.03
N LYS A 217 -31.39 39.60 -10.48
CA LYS A 217 -30.99 39.07 -9.16
C LYS A 217 -31.69 37.80 -8.68
N ASN A 218 -31.11 36.66 -9.04
CA ASN A 218 -30.93 35.56 -8.08
C ASN A 218 -29.42 35.36 -7.88
N ASP A 219 -28.80 36.36 -7.26
CA ASP A 219 -27.41 36.33 -6.82
C ASP A 219 -27.22 35.16 -5.86
N LYS A 220 -26.76 34.01 -6.38
CA LYS A 220 -26.33 32.86 -5.58
C LYS A 220 -24.93 33.14 -5.02
N THR A 221 -24.78 34.26 -4.31
CA THR A 221 -23.60 34.46 -3.49
C THR A 221 -23.60 33.33 -2.46
N PRO A 222 -22.54 32.50 -2.39
CA PRO A 222 -22.51 31.36 -1.48
C PRO A 222 -22.75 31.85 -0.05
N SER A 223 -23.55 31.10 0.72
CA SER A 223 -23.84 31.47 2.10
C SER A 223 -22.53 31.65 2.87
N ILE A 224 -22.52 32.55 3.87
CA ILE A 224 -21.39 32.70 4.79
C ILE A 224 -21.00 31.33 5.38
N GLN A 225 -22.00 30.47 5.63
CA GLN A 225 -21.80 29.12 6.13
C GLN A 225 -21.15 28.19 5.10
N ASP A 226 -21.55 28.25 3.82
CA ASP A 226 -20.93 27.42 2.77
C ASP A 226 -19.45 27.77 2.59
N ARG A 227 -19.11 29.06 2.71
CA ARG A 227 -17.71 29.53 2.68
C ARG A 227 -16.91 29.06 3.90
N GLN A 228 -17.53 29.04 5.07
CA GLN A 228 -16.90 28.53 6.29
C GLN A 228 -16.64 27.02 6.18
N ASP A 229 -17.62 26.25 5.72
CA ASP A 229 -17.51 24.81 5.53
C ASP A 229 -16.41 24.46 4.52
N PHE A 230 -16.27 25.25 3.45
CA PHE A 230 -15.15 25.12 2.50
C PHE A 230 -13.79 25.39 3.16
N PHE A 231 -13.65 26.44 3.97
CA PHE A 231 -12.39 26.73 4.66
C PHE A 231 -12.01 25.64 5.66
N GLU A 232 -12.99 25.09 6.38
CA GLU A 232 -12.75 23.97 7.29
C GLU A 232 -12.44 22.66 6.56
N PHE A 233 -13.03 22.44 5.39
CA PHE A 233 -12.68 21.30 4.54
C PHE A 233 -11.24 21.38 4.06
N VAL A 234 -10.80 22.55 3.58
CA VAL A 234 -9.40 22.78 3.20
C VAL A 234 -8.46 22.67 4.40
N ASN A 235 -8.85 23.19 5.57
CA ASN A 235 -8.08 23.04 6.81
C ASN A 235 -7.84 21.56 7.13
N TYR A 236 -8.91 20.77 7.12
CA TYR A 236 -8.87 19.37 7.47
C TYR A 236 -8.06 18.56 6.45
N LEU A 237 -8.34 18.72 5.15
CA LEU A 237 -7.62 18.03 4.08
C LEU A 237 -6.10 18.26 4.16
N THR A 238 -5.69 19.51 4.36
CA THR A 238 -4.26 19.88 4.45
C THR A 238 -3.62 19.44 5.76
N ALA A 239 -4.38 19.39 6.87
CA ALA A 239 -3.89 18.84 8.14
C ALA A 239 -3.63 17.33 8.06
N VAL A 240 -4.54 16.57 7.45
CA VAL A 240 -4.35 15.12 7.25
C VAL A 240 -3.15 14.86 6.33
N LEU A 241 -3.05 15.59 5.21
CA LEU A 241 -1.92 15.48 4.28
C LEU A 241 -0.59 15.76 5.00
N ALA A 242 -0.52 16.85 5.78
CA ALA A 242 0.67 17.21 6.56
C ALA A 242 1.04 16.13 7.58
N ARG A 243 0.07 15.59 8.32
CA ARG A 243 0.32 14.51 9.28
C ARG A 243 0.83 13.25 8.60
N VAL A 244 0.22 12.83 7.50
CA VAL A 244 0.66 11.61 6.79
C VAL A 244 2.09 11.77 6.29
N LEU A 245 2.43 12.92 5.67
CA LEU A 245 3.78 13.18 5.17
C LEU A 245 4.83 13.24 6.29
N CYS A 246 4.53 13.91 7.40
CA CYS A 246 5.46 14.04 8.51
C CYS A 246 5.62 12.73 9.31
N THR A 247 4.64 11.83 9.27
CA THR A 247 4.71 10.55 10.01
C THR A 247 5.26 9.39 9.18
N THR A 248 5.24 9.49 7.85
CA THR A 248 5.87 8.52 6.93
C THR A 248 7.36 8.75 6.74
N THR A 249 7.86 9.97 7.00
CA THR A 249 9.26 10.34 6.83
C THR A 249 9.91 10.73 8.16
N VAL A 250 11.22 10.57 8.26
CA VAL A 250 12.03 11.08 9.38
C VAL A 250 12.86 12.26 8.87
N GLY A 251 12.91 13.37 9.62
CA GLY A 251 13.80 14.49 9.34
C GLY A 251 13.12 15.87 9.43
N GLU A 252 13.57 16.70 10.37
CA GLU A 252 13.02 18.05 10.59
C GLU A 252 13.06 18.98 9.36
N PRO A 253 14.15 19.04 8.57
CA PRO A 253 14.17 19.90 7.39
C PRO A 253 13.13 19.49 6.33
N LEU A 254 12.88 18.19 6.21
CA LEU A 254 11.87 17.67 5.28
C LEU A 254 10.45 17.96 5.78
N HIS A 255 10.18 17.75 7.07
CA HIS A 255 8.91 18.13 7.71
C HIS A 255 8.65 19.63 7.53
N THR A 256 9.69 20.45 7.73
CA THR A 256 9.63 21.90 7.56
C THR A 256 9.26 22.29 6.12
N ALA A 257 9.89 21.65 5.13
CA ALA A 257 9.60 21.90 3.72
C ALA A 257 8.16 21.49 3.33
N PHE A 258 7.68 20.34 3.80
CA PHE A 258 6.29 19.90 3.59
C PHE A 258 5.30 20.91 4.17
N LEU A 259 5.47 21.28 5.44
CA LEU A 259 4.55 22.21 6.12
C LEU A 259 4.54 23.58 5.43
N ALA A 260 5.70 24.09 5.01
CA ALA A 260 5.79 25.37 4.30
C ALA A 260 5.06 25.34 2.94
N HIS A 261 5.22 24.27 2.15
CA HIS A 261 4.54 24.17 0.86
C HIS A 261 3.04 23.91 0.99
N ILE A 262 2.62 23.06 1.94
CA ILE A 262 1.19 22.83 2.20
C ILE A 262 0.54 24.13 2.70
N ALA A 263 1.22 24.94 3.53
CA ALA A 263 0.71 26.23 3.98
C ALA A 263 0.44 27.21 2.82
N LYS A 264 1.38 27.27 1.86
CA LYS A 264 1.24 28.09 0.65
C LYS A 264 0.07 27.66 -0.22
N VAL A 265 -0.04 26.35 -0.49
CA VAL A 265 -1.13 25.78 -1.26
C VAL A 265 -2.46 26.01 -0.56
N ALA A 266 -2.54 25.78 0.77
CA ALA A 266 -3.75 26.01 1.56
C ALA A 266 -4.24 27.46 1.49
N ALA A 267 -3.33 28.43 1.66
CA ALA A 267 -3.66 29.85 1.55
C ALA A 267 -4.18 30.20 0.15
N LYS A 268 -3.51 29.69 -0.89
CA LYS A 268 -3.92 29.93 -2.27
C LYS A 268 -5.29 29.33 -2.59
N ILE A 269 -5.57 28.11 -2.12
CA ILE A 269 -6.90 27.50 -2.31
C ILE A 269 -7.99 28.41 -1.73
N LYS A 270 -7.80 28.93 -0.52
CA LYS A 270 -8.78 29.78 0.16
C LYS A 270 -8.96 31.14 -0.53
N VAL A 271 -7.90 31.74 -1.04
CA VAL A 271 -7.99 33.01 -1.78
C VAL A 271 -8.78 32.81 -3.08
N LEU A 272 -8.37 31.83 -3.90
CA LEU A 272 -8.96 31.55 -5.21
C LEU A 272 -10.42 31.10 -5.14
N SER A 273 -10.83 30.47 -4.03
CA SER A 273 -12.21 30.03 -3.84
C SER A 273 -13.26 31.17 -3.81
N SER A 274 -12.82 32.42 -3.63
CA SER A 274 -13.72 33.58 -3.60
C SER A 274 -14.38 33.85 -4.96
N ASN A 275 -13.63 33.71 -6.05
CA ASN A 275 -14.14 33.81 -7.42
C ASN A 275 -13.27 32.97 -8.37
N PRO A 276 -13.52 31.65 -8.50
CA PRO A 276 -12.67 30.77 -9.29
C PRO A 276 -12.69 31.10 -10.79
N GLY A 277 -13.80 31.62 -11.32
CA GLY A 277 -13.92 31.97 -12.75
C GLY A 277 -13.07 33.17 -13.14
N GLU A 278 -13.14 34.26 -12.37
CA GLU A 278 -12.27 35.43 -12.57
C GLU A 278 -10.80 35.07 -12.35
N CYS A 279 -10.50 34.27 -11.33
CA CYS A 279 -9.15 33.80 -11.06
C CYS A 279 -8.58 32.93 -12.20
N ALA A 280 -9.42 32.11 -12.85
CA ALA A 280 -9.03 31.35 -14.04
C ALA A 280 -8.64 32.28 -15.20
N GLY A 281 -9.41 33.35 -15.44
CA GLY A 281 -9.07 34.38 -16.43
C GLY A 281 -7.74 35.08 -16.15
N ILE A 282 -7.50 35.47 -14.90
CA ILE A 282 -6.23 36.07 -14.46
C ILE A 282 -5.06 35.08 -14.70
N SER A 283 -5.24 33.83 -14.28
CA SER A 283 -4.24 32.77 -14.45
C SER A 283 -3.89 32.52 -15.92
N LEU A 284 -4.90 32.43 -16.79
CA LEU A 284 -4.71 32.31 -18.25
C LEU A 284 -3.93 33.50 -18.81
N SER A 285 -4.31 34.73 -18.44
CA SER A 285 -3.63 35.94 -18.93
C SER A 285 -2.16 36.03 -18.50
N ASN A 286 -1.84 35.57 -17.29
CA ASN A 286 -0.46 35.49 -16.81
C ASN A 286 0.33 34.40 -17.54
N GLY A 287 -0.32 33.29 -17.89
CA GLY A 287 0.26 32.17 -18.64
C GLY A 287 0.40 32.40 -20.15
N GLU A 288 -0.16 33.46 -20.74
CA GLU A 288 -0.03 33.75 -22.19
C GLU A 288 1.41 34.04 -22.63
N ASN A 289 2.27 34.50 -21.72
CA ASN A 289 3.70 34.71 -21.98
C ASN A 289 4.51 33.41 -22.11
N THR A 290 3.89 32.24 -21.90
CA THR A 290 4.51 30.90 -22.03
C THR A 290 4.76 30.49 -23.50
N GLY A 291 4.86 31.46 -24.42
CA GLY A 291 4.85 31.36 -25.89
C GLY A 291 6.00 30.59 -26.56
N GLY A 292 6.60 29.62 -25.88
CA GLY A 292 7.56 28.66 -26.45
C GLY A 292 7.03 27.22 -26.54
N ILE A 293 5.87 26.91 -25.98
CA ILE A 293 5.23 25.59 -26.08
C ILE A 293 4.24 25.65 -27.25
N THR A 294 4.59 25.04 -28.38
CA THR A 294 3.67 24.86 -29.52
C THR A 294 2.54 23.93 -29.12
N MET A 295 1.41 24.51 -28.75
CA MET A 295 0.18 23.76 -28.53
C MET A 295 -0.38 23.32 -29.90
N PRO A 296 -0.91 22.10 -30.03
CA PRO A 296 -1.71 21.73 -31.18
C PRO A 296 -2.92 22.67 -31.28
N GLN A 297 -3.01 23.46 -32.36
CA GLN A 297 -4.20 24.25 -32.64
C GLN A 297 -5.32 23.32 -33.11
N ASP A 298 -6.10 22.76 -32.19
CA ASP A 298 -7.40 22.20 -32.54
C ASP A 298 -8.43 23.32 -32.66
N THR A 299 -8.30 24.07 -33.76
CA THR A 299 -9.36 24.90 -34.27
C THR A 299 -10.47 24.01 -34.84
N GLY A 300 -11.51 23.74 -34.04
CA GLY A 300 -12.84 23.53 -34.59
C GLY A 300 -13.65 22.34 -34.09
N LEU A 301 -14.12 22.37 -32.84
CA LEU A 301 -15.32 21.62 -32.41
C LEU A 301 -16.19 22.41 -31.43
N ARG A 302 -16.50 23.66 -31.77
CA ARG A 302 -17.31 24.59 -30.95
C ARG A 302 -18.83 24.34 -31.05
N GLY A 303 -19.31 23.09 -31.03
CA GLY A 303 -20.73 22.85 -31.29
C GLY A 303 -21.38 21.54 -30.84
N ARG A 304 -20.69 20.67 -30.09
CA ARG A 304 -21.30 19.42 -29.61
C ARG A 304 -20.55 18.84 -28.40
N GLN A 305 -20.53 19.57 -27.29
CA GLN A 305 -19.93 19.10 -26.01
C GLN A 305 -20.89 19.35 -24.83
N GLY A 306 -22.17 19.02 -25.01
CA GLY A 306 -23.13 19.02 -23.90
C GLY A 306 -22.99 17.83 -22.94
N GLU A 307 -22.17 16.82 -23.26
CA GLU A 307 -22.04 15.58 -22.48
C GLU A 307 -20.63 14.97 -22.63
N ALA A 308 -19.58 15.80 -22.65
CA ALA A 308 -18.20 15.30 -22.71
C ALA A 308 -17.61 15.26 -21.29
N ASN A 309 -17.39 14.04 -20.81
CA ASN A 309 -16.73 13.70 -19.55
C ASN A 309 -15.28 14.22 -19.47
N HIS A 310 -15.10 15.50 -19.14
CA HIS A 310 -13.79 16.13 -19.05
C HIS A 310 -13.02 15.86 -17.73
N GLY A 311 -13.41 14.82 -16.98
CA GLY A 311 -12.67 14.29 -15.82
C GLY A 311 -11.98 12.95 -16.07
N GLU A 312 -12.14 12.34 -17.25
CA GLU A 312 -12.02 10.88 -17.45
C GLU A 312 -10.61 10.27 -17.45
N GLU A 313 -9.53 11.06 -17.49
CA GLU A 313 -8.15 10.52 -17.44
C GLU A 313 -7.26 11.22 -16.38
N LEU A 314 -7.89 11.80 -15.36
CA LEU A 314 -7.23 12.55 -14.28
C LEU A 314 -6.09 11.80 -13.54
N PRO A 315 -6.23 10.51 -13.15
CA PRO A 315 -5.26 9.85 -12.26
C PRO A 315 -4.14 9.05 -12.95
N HIS A 316 -4.38 8.56 -14.17
CA HIS A 316 -3.43 7.68 -14.88
C HIS A 316 -2.32 8.46 -15.61
N LEU A 317 -2.61 9.68 -16.07
CA LEU A 317 -1.64 10.53 -16.79
C LEU A 317 -0.63 11.27 -15.89
N MET A 318 -0.88 11.37 -14.58
CA MET A 318 0.11 11.94 -13.64
C MET A 318 1.23 10.96 -13.26
N THR A 319 1.02 9.66 -13.48
CA THR A 319 1.94 8.55 -13.15
C THR A 319 3.27 8.56 -13.95
N GLY A 320 3.53 9.56 -14.80
CA GLY A 320 4.81 9.76 -15.49
C GLY A 320 5.40 11.16 -15.33
N ALA A 321 4.70 12.08 -14.66
CA ALA A 321 5.15 13.46 -14.50
C ALA A 321 6.30 13.58 -13.50
N MET A 322 6.32 12.72 -12.46
CA MET A 322 7.43 12.65 -11.50
C MET A 322 8.68 12.05 -12.16
N ASP A 323 8.51 10.99 -12.94
CA ASP A 323 9.59 10.37 -13.74
C ASP A 323 10.24 11.33 -14.72
N ASN A 324 9.46 12.17 -15.40
CA ASN A 324 10.00 13.17 -16.33
C ASN A 324 10.79 14.26 -15.60
N LEU A 325 10.38 14.64 -14.40
CA LEU A 325 11.11 15.58 -13.56
C LEU A 325 12.37 14.95 -12.97
N LEU A 326 12.33 13.67 -12.57
CA LEU A 326 13.52 12.89 -12.19
C LEU A 326 14.52 12.74 -13.34
N LYS A 327 14.04 12.43 -14.55
CA LYS A 327 14.90 12.41 -15.76
C LYS A 327 15.53 13.79 -16.00
N SER A 328 14.79 14.86 -15.74
CA SER A 328 15.29 16.23 -15.89
C SER A 328 16.33 16.58 -14.82
N PHE A 329 16.17 16.08 -13.59
CA PHE A 329 17.22 16.11 -12.55
C PHE A 329 18.46 15.33 -12.96
N ASN A 330 18.32 14.09 -13.44
CA ASN A 330 19.46 13.26 -13.85
C ASN A 330 20.19 13.82 -15.08
N ASN A 331 19.46 14.42 -16.02
CA ASN A 331 20.06 15.06 -17.20
C ASN A 331 20.77 16.37 -16.86
N THR A 332 20.36 17.02 -15.76
CA THR A 332 21.06 18.19 -15.24
C THR A 332 22.20 17.70 -14.36
N ASN A 333 23.35 17.41 -14.98
CA ASN A 333 24.62 17.08 -14.31
C ASN A 333 25.03 18.17 -13.29
N LEU A 334 24.41 18.17 -12.12
CA LEU A 334 24.65 19.10 -11.03
C LEU A 334 25.66 18.48 -10.05
N GLY A 335 26.83 18.06 -10.54
CA GLY A 335 27.75 17.34 -9.65
C GLY A 335 28.97 16.69 -10.28
N ARG A 336 29.71 17.37 -11.18
CA ARG A 336 31.14 17.07 -11.39
C ARG A 336 31.84 18.19 -12.16
N GLY A 337 32.46 19.11 -11.43
CA GLY A 337 33.29 20.13 -12.03
C GLY A 337 33.81 21.15 -11.02
N THR A 338 34.93 20.84 -10.37
CA THR A 338 35.75 21.81 -9.63
C THR A 338 36.34 22.84 -10.60
N GLN A 339 35.57 23.87 -10.95
CA GLN A 339 35.94 25.22 -11.47
C GLN A 339 34.78 25.81 -12.32
N LEU A 340 33.64 26.10 -11.69
CA LEU A 340 32.55 26.86 -12.34
C LEU A 340 32.66 28.35 -11.98
N GLU A 341 32.44 29.21 -12.99
CA GLU A 341 32.34 30.67 -12.85
C GLU A 341 31.25 31.08 -11.86
N TYR A 342 31.38 32.27 -11.24
CA TYR A 342 30.44 32.76 -10.22
C TYR A 342 28.99 32.85 -10.71
N THR A 343 28.78 33.27 -11.96
CA THR A 343 27.47 33.30 -12.63
C THR A 343 26.86 31.90 -12.73
N SER A 344 27.66 30.92 -13.16
CA SER A 344 27.25 29.52 -13.25
C SER A 344 26.89 28.90 -11.90
N ARG A 345 27.53 29.33 -10.81
CA ARG A 345 27.15 28.88 -9.45
C ARG A 345 25.84 29.49 -8.97
N ARG A 346 25.62 30.79 -9.23
CA ARG A 346 24.34 31.45 -8.92
C ARG A 346 23.19 30.80 -9.68
N ASP A 347 23.41 30.47 -10.96
CA ASP A 347 22.42 29.77 -11.78
C ASP A 347 22.18 28.33 -11.30
N ALA A 348 23.20 27.62 -10.82
CA ALA A 348 23.03 26.32 -10.18
C ALA A 348 22.18 26.39 -8.90
N VAL A 349 22.39 27.40 -8.05
CA VAL A 349 21.57 27.64 -6.85
C VAL A 349 20.13 27.97 -7.23
N LYS A 350 19.90 28.82 -8.24
CA LYS A 350 18.55 29.07 -8.78
C LYS A 350 17.87 27.80 -9.26
N LYS A 351 18.61 26.95 -9.97
CA LYS A 351 18.09 25.69 -10.50
C LYS A 351 17.73 24.70 -9.39
N MET A 352 18.49 24.66 -8.30
CA MET A 352 18.14 23.90 -7.11
C MET A 352 16.84 24.41 -6.47
N TYR A 353 16.65 25.73 -6.37
CA TYR A 353 15.40 26.31 -5.88
C TYR A 353 14.18 25.85 -6.71
N PHE A 354 14.23 26.05 -8.03
CA PHE A 354 13.14 25.65 -8.92
C PHE A 354 12.88 24.13 -8.87
N GLY A 355 13.96 23.33 -8.80
CA GLY A 355 13.85 21.88 -8.64
C GLY A 355 13.17 21.47 -7.34
N GLN A 356 13.62 22.00 -6.20
CA GLN A 356 13.05 21.69 -4.88
C GLN A 356 11.56 22.06 -4.82
N CYS A 357 11.21 23.27 -5.26
CA CYS A 357 9.84 23.75 -5.26
C CYS A 357 8.96 22.93 -6.22
N ALA A 358 9.44 22.61 -7.43
CA ALA A 358 8.71 21.77 -8.38
C ALA A 358 8.41 20.38 -7.83
N LEU A 359 9.41 19.75 -7.20
CA LEU A 359 9.28 18.42 -6.60
C LEU A 359 8.21 18.40 -5.50
N LEU A 360 8.36 19.28 -4.50
CA LEU A 360 7.43 19.38 -3.37
C LEU A 360 6.01 19.69 -3.82
N ARG A 361 5.85 20.69 -4.70
CA ARG A 361 4.56 21.11 -5.22
C ARG A 361 3.86 19.99 -5.99
N ARG A 362 4.56 19.32 -6.92
CA ARG A 362 3.95 18.28 -7.76
C ARG A 362 3.44 17.11 -6.91
N GLY A 363 4.20 16.68 -5.90
CA GLY A 363 3.77 15.63 -4.96
C GLY A 363 2.51 16.03 -4.18
N ILE A 364 2.49 17.24 -3.59
CA ILE A 364 1.36 17.75 -2.81
C ILE A 364 0.11 17.90 -3.70
N VAL A 365 0.25 18.45 -4.90
CA VAL A 365 -0.85 18.67 -5.85
C VAL A 365 -1.42 17.33 -6.33
N ASP A 366 -0.59 16.36 -6.72
CA ASP A 366 -1.04 15.04 -7.19
C ASP A 366 -1.84 14.29 -6.11
N MET A 367 -1.33 14.22 -4.87
CA MET A 367 -2.03 13.57 -3.77
C MET A 367 -3.36 14.27 -3.45
N THR A 368 -3.38 15.60 -3.41
CA THR A 368 -4.60 16.38 -3.14
C THR A 368 -5.65 16.15 -4.23
N LEU A 369 -5.25 16.18 -5.50
CA LEU A 369 -6.15 15.93 -6.63
C LEU A 369 -6.74 14.53 -6.57
N ARG A 370 -5.95 13.49 -6.25
CA ARG A 370 -6.45 12.11 -6.14
C ARG A 370 -7.51 11.96 -5.05
N ILE A 371 -7.28 12.56 -3.87
CA ILE A 371 -8.26 12.53 -2.76
C ILE A 371 -9.56 13.22 -3.18
N VAL A 372 -9.46 14.41 -3.75
CA VAL A 372 -10.62 15.23 -4.12
C VAL A 372 -11.42 14.60 -5.26
N VAL A 373 -10.74 13.99 -6.24
CA VAL A 373 -11.38 13.25 -7.33
C VAL A 373 -12.17 12.06 -6.78
N ALA A 374 -11.62 11.32 -5.82
CA ALA A 374 -12.36 10.26 -5.14
C ALA A 374 -13.59 10.85 -4.43
N LEU A 375 -13.46 11.87 -3.58
CA LEU A 375 -14.62 12.43 -2.85
C LEU A 375 -15.74 13.01 -3.74
N ARG A 376 -15.42 13.43 -4.98
CA ARG A 376 -16.40 13.96 -5.93
C ARG A 376 -17.41 12.91 -6.41
N GLY A 377 -17.01 11.64 -6.52
CA GLY A 377 -17.92 10.51 -6.77
C GLY A 377 -18.62 10.46 -8.13
N ASN A 378 -18.04 11.02 -9.20
CA ASN A 378 -18.73 11.08 -10.51
C ASN A 378 -17.78 10.98 -11.71
N THR A 379 -16.66 10.27 -11.58
CA THR A 379 -15.61 10.22 -12.61
C THR A 379 -15.88 9.28 -13.77
N ARG A 380 -16.99 8.53 -13.78
CA ARG A 380 -17.27 7.53 -14.82
C ARG A 380 -18.72 7.58 -15.24
N MET A 381 -19.00 7.17 -16.48
CA MET A 381 -20.35 6.93 -17.04
C MET A 381 -21.22 5.91 -16.25
N VAL A 382 -20.78 5.50 -15.06
CA VAL A 382 -21.47 4.60 -14.15
C VAL A 382 -21.94 5.45 -12.98
N ALA A 383 -23.23 5.78 -12.95
CA ALA A 383 -23.84 6.50 -11.84
C ALA A 383 -23.88 5.58 -10.60
N THR A 384 -22.76 5.45 -9.88
CA THR A 384 -22.78 4.95 -8.50
C THR A 384 -23.46 6.02 -7.65
N SER A 385 -24.50 5.62 -6.90
CA SER A 385 -25.15 6.52 -5.96
C SER A 385 -24.14 6.98 -4.91
N LEU A 386 -24.01 8.29 -4.66
CA LEU A 386 -23.19 8.86 -3.59
C LEU A 386 -23.53 8.29 -2.19
N THR A 387 -24.70 7.66 -2.06
CA THR A 387 -25.21 7.09 -0.81
C THR A 387 -25.10 5.55 -0.75
N SER A 388 -24.57 4.90 -1.79
CA SER A 388 -24.48 3.44 -1.93
C SER A 388 -23.05 3.01 -2.26
N TYR A 389 -22.19 2.90 -1.24
CA TYR A 389 -20.78 2.56 -1.43
C TYR A 389 -20.18 1.72 -0.29
N GLU A 390 -19.06 1.07 -0.59
CA GLU A 390 -18.14 0.47 0.38
C GLU A 390 -16.71 0.89 0.04
N ILE A 391 -16.00 1.48 1.00
CA ILE A 391 -14.55 1.68 0.94
C ILE A 391 -13.93 0.72 1.93
N CYS A 392 -13.02 -0.14 1.47
CA CYS A 392 -12.48 -1.21 2.29
C CYS A 392 -10.97 -1.35 2.08
N ALA A 393 -10.23 -1.40 3.17
CA ALA A 393 -8.78 -1.56 3.22
C ALA A 393 -8.44 -2.81 4.04
N LEU A 394 -7.66 -3.72 3.47
CA LEU A 394 -7.24 -4.97 4.10
C LEU A 394 -5.75 -5.21 3.90
N ILE A 395 -4.99 -5.22 4.98
CA ILE A 395 -3.57 -5.61 5.03
C ILE A 395 -3.47 -6.94 5.78
N TYR A 396 -2.95 -7.94 5.09
CA TYR A 396 -2.79 -9.28 5.62
C TYR A 396 -1.51 -9.94 5.07
N GLU A 397 -1.06 -11.00 5.73
CA GLU A 397 0.10 -11.78 5.28
C GLU A 397 -0.34 -12.82 4.24
N THR A 398 0.29 -12.80 3.06
CA THR A 398 0.16 -13.80 2.00
C THR A 398 1.37 -14.72 1.95
N GLY A 399 1.13 -15.93 1.48
CA GLY A 399 2.16 -16.90 1.12
C GLY A 399 2.78 -17.59 2.32
N ILE A 400 3.68 -18.52 2.01
CA ILE A 400 4.48 -19.27 2.97
C ILE A 400 5.58 -18.35 3.57
N GLU A 401 6.07 -17.37 2.80
CA GLU A 401 7.04 -16.39 3.32
C GLU A 401 6.42 -15.19 4.05
N ARG A 402 5.09 -15.14 4.19
CA ARG A 402 4.37 -14.07 4.92
C ARG A 402 4.64 -12.68 4.34
N VAL A 403 4.54 -12.56 3.02
CA VAL A 403 4.64 -11.27 2.34
C VAL A 403 3.40 -10.46 2.68
N ARG A 404 3.56 -9.24 3.16
CA ARG A 404 2.41 -8.38 3.45
C ARG A 404 1.80 -7.91 2.14
N THR A 405 0.51 -8.12 2.01
CA THR A 405 -0.27 -7.70 0.85
C THR A 405 -1.38 -6.78 1.31
N PHE A 406 -1.47 -5.65 0.63
CA PHE A 406 -2.50 -4.67 0.85
C PHE A 406 -3.50 -4.71 -0.32
N VAL A 407 -4.77 -4.88 0.02
CA VAL A 407 -5.90 -4.89 -0.92
C VAL A 407 -6.86 -3.79 -0.53
N PHE A 408 -7.31 -3.03 -1.51
CA PHE A 408 -8.19 -1.88 -1.33
C PHE A 408 -9.34 -1.95 -2.33
N GLN A 409 -10.55 -1.67 -1.84
CA GLN A 409 -11.73 -1.44 -2.65
C GLN A 409 -12.15 0.01 -2.47
N ASP A 410 -12.26 0.74 -3.57
CA ASP A 410 -12.75 2.12 -3.59
C ASP A 410 -14.27 2.19 -3.75
N GLN A 411 -14.84 3.37 -3.53
CA GLN A 411 -16.28 3.66 -3.64
C GLN A 411 -16.88 3.29 -5.01
N ASP A 412 -16.09 3.37 -6.08
CA ASP A 412 -16.51 3.09 -7.46
C ASP A 412 -16.42 1.59 -7.81
N ASN A 413 -16.13 0.74 -6.82
CA ASN A 413 -15.75 -0.68 -6.97
C ASN A 413 -14.49 -0.88 -7.82
N ASP A 414 -13.53 0.03 -7.69
CA ASP A 414 -12.17 -0.20 -8.17
C ASP A 414 -11.42 -1.06 -7.16
N PHE A 415 -10.77 -2.12 -7.64
CA PHE A 415 -10.02 -3.07 -6.82
C PHE A 415 -8.53 -2.85 -7.05
N LEU A 416 -7.85 -2.30 -6.04
CA LEU A 416 -6.42 -2.03 -6.06
C LEU A 416 -5.70 -2.98 -5.11
N GLY A 417 -4.44 -3.26 -5.39
CA GLY A 417 -3.60 -3.94 -4.42
C GLY A 417 -2.12 -3.75 -4.67
N THR A 418 -1.33 -3.98 -3.63
CA THR A 418 0.12 -3.91 -3.67
C THR A 418 0.74 -4.89 -2.68
N SER A 419 1.86 -5.49 -3.06
CA SER A 419 2.75 -6.23 -2.16
C SER A 419 4.13 -5.57 -2.01
N GLU A 420 4.28 -4.34 -2.51
CA GLU A 420 5.52 -3.59 -2.39
C GLU A 420 5.74 -3.14 -0.94
N ARG A 421 6.91 -3.47 -0.38
CA ARG A 421 7.21 -3.24 1.03
C ARG A 421 7.11 -1.76 1.42
N ALA A 422 7.58 -0.86 0.54
CA ALA A 422 7.55 0.58 0.79
C ALA A 422 6.11 1.11 0.86
N GLU A 423 5.28 0.76 -0.13
CA GLU A 423 3.87 1.18 -0.18
C GLU A 423 3.07 0.63 1.01
N VAL A 424 3.20 -0.67 1.31
CA VAL A 424 2.53 -1.29 2.47
C VAL A 424 2.97 -0.64 3.78
N ASN A 425 4.24 -0.28 3.89
CA ASN A 425 4.77 0.42 5.07
C ASN A 425 4.21 1.85 5.18
N HIS A 426 4.13 2.59 4.07
CA HIS A 426 3.54 3.93 4.06
C HIS A 426 2.04 3.92 4.42
N ALA A 427 1.30 2.85 4.08
CA ALA A 427 -0.11 2.67 4.47
C ALA A 427 -0.33 2.74 5.99
N ALA A 428 0.69 2.42 6.80
CA ALA A 428 0.59 2.38 8.24
C ALA A 428 0.28 3.76 8.87
N SER A 429 0.74 4.84 8.24
CA SER A 429 0.52 6.21 8.71
C SER A 429 -0.95 6.65 8.60
N PRO A 430 -1.57 6.68 7.40
CA PRO A 430 -2.97 7.08 7.27
C PRO A 430 -3.91 6.14 8.03
N LEU A 431 -3.67 4.82 8.01
CA LEU A 431 -4.52 3.87 8.75
C LEU A 431 -4.43 4.05 10.28
N TYR A 432 -3.28 4.45 10.79
CA TYR A 432 -3.14 4.80 12.21
C TYR A 432 -3.90 6.09 12.56
N LEU A 433 -3.91 7.08 11.66
CA LEU A 433 -4.74 8.27 11.85
C LEU A 433 -6.23 7.93 11.88
N VAL A 434 -6.68 7.01 11.01
CA VAL A 434 -8.06 6.50 11.06
C VAL A 434 -8.36 5.86 12.41
N ASP A 435 -7.49 4.97 12.89
CA ASP A 435 -7.70 4.30 14.19
C ASP A 435 -7.80 5.30 15.35
N ARG A 436 -6.89 6.29 15.41
CA ARG A 436 -6.91 7.34 16.44
C ARG A 436 -8.16 8.21 16.36
N ALA A 437 -8.59 8.59 15.16
CA ALA A 437 -9.82 9.35 14.96
C ALA A 437 -11.04 8.56 15.46
N LEU A 438 -11.10 7.26 15.17
CA LEU A 438 -12.17 6.39 15.63
C LEU A 438 -12.19 6.20 17.14
N GLN A 439 -11.03 6.10 17.79
CA GLN A 439 -10.93 6.07 19.26
C GLN A 439 -11.54 7.34 19.87
N THR A 440 -11.22 8.51 19.30
CA THR A 440 -11.74 9.81 19.78
C THR A 440 -13.26 9.89 19.63
N ILE A 441 -13.79 9.55 18.45
CA ILE A 441 -15.24 9.53 18.18
C ILE A 441 -15.96 8.53 19.11
N PHE A 442 -15.34 7.38 19.39
CA PHE A 442 -15.91 6.37 20.28
C PHE A 442 -15.98 6.85 21.74
N ASP A 443 -14.92 7.49 22.23
CA ASP A 443 -14.87 8.02 23.60
C ASP A 443 -15.89 9.15 23.80
N ASP A 444 -16.05 10.05 22.82
CA ASP A 444 -17.06 11.12 22.83
C ASP A 444 -18.50 10.57 22.85
N ALA A 445 -18.76 9.52 22.07
CA ALA A 445 -20.06 8.84 22.05
C ALA A 445 -20.38 8.14 23.38
N ALA A 446 -19.37 7.55 24.03
CA ALA A 446 -19.52 6.91 25.34
C ALA A 446 -19.78 7.93 26.46
N GLY A 447 -19.06 9.06 26.45
CA GLY A 447 -19.26 10.16 27.40
C GLY A 447 -20.65 10.79 27.32
N THR A 448 -21.19 10.92 26.11
CA THR A 448 -22.53 11.48 25.87
C THR A 448 -23.64 10.55 26.39
N ARG A 449 -23.49 9.23 26.24
CA ARG A 449 -24.46 8.22 26.73
C ARG A 449 -24.52 8.12 28.26
N ALA A 450 -23.41 8.33 28.96
CA ALA A 450 -23.40 8.29 30.43
C ALA A 450 -24.23 9.43 31.07
N ASN A 451 -24.45 10.53 30.35
CA ASN A 451 -25.18 11.70 30.84
C ASN A 451 -26.66 11.74 30.38
N ALA A 452 -27.06 10.93 29.40
CA ALA A 452 -28.42 10.93 28.85
C ALA A 452 -29.22 9.67 29.29
N GLY A 453 -29.80 9.72 30.49
CA GLY A 453 -30.67 8.66 31.03
C GLY A 453 -32.09 8.65 30.45
N GLY A 454 -32.25 8.54 29.13
CA GLY A 454 -33.57 8.45 28.46
C GLY A 454 -33.57 7.49 27.28
N PRO A 455 -34.69 6.80 26.98
CA PRO A 455 -34.76 5.85 25.88
C PRO A 455 -34.57 6.57 24.54
N GLU A 456 -33.58 6.12 23.75
CA GLU A 456 -33.32 6.58 22.37
C GLU A 456 -34.58 6.34 21.51
N SER A 457 -35.42 7.36 21.35
CA SER A 457 -36.47 7.38 20.33
C SER A 457 -36.31 8.63 19.47
N VAL A 458 -35.49 8.55 18.42
CA VAL A 458 -35.59 9.44 17.27
C VAL A 458 -35.38 8.63 16.00
N GLN A 459 -36.48 8.37 15.29
CA GLN A 459 -36.44 8.01 13.89
C GLN A 459 -35.84 9.19 13.11
N THR A 460 -34.60 9.10 12.64
CA THR A 460 -34.03 10.07 11.70
C THR A 460 -34.42 9.65 10.28
N GLY A 461 -35.59 10.08 9.82
CA GLY A 461 -35.97 9.97 8.42
C GLY A 461 -35.09 10.88 7.57
N GLY A 462 -33.96 10.37 7.08
CA GLY A 462 -33.01 11.11 6.25
C GLY A 462 -31.55 10.64 6.34
N SER A 463 -31.18 9.81 7.33
CA SER A 463 -29.83 9.24 7.47
C SER A 463 -29.59 8.11 6.46
N VAL A 464 -28.41 8.11 5.82
CA VAL A 464 -27.92 7.07 4.91
C VAL A 464 -27.47 5.81 5.68
N GLY A 465 -27.24 5.92 6.99
CA GLY A 465 -26.87 4.80 7.86
C GLY A 465 -25.43 4.36 7.65
N THR A 466 -24.50 5.31 7.62
CA THR A 466 -23.08 5.04 7.38
C THR A 466 -22.44 4.38 8.61
N ARG A 467 -21.67 3.31 8.39
CA ARG A 467 -21.05 2.51 9.46
C ARG A 467 -19.60 2.22 9.11
N ILE A 468 -18.75 2.21 10.13
CA ILE A 468 -17.37 1.73 10.02
C ILE A 468 -17.16 0.48 10.85
N SER A 469 -16.42 -0.46 10.27
CA SER A 469 -15.88 -1.63 10.96
C SER A 469 -14.37 -1.68 10.80
N TRP A 470 -13.65 -1.93 11.90
CA TRP A 470 -12.19 -1.95 11.85
C TRP A 470 -11.57 -2.91 12.88
N ASN A 471 -10.37 -3.37 12.58
CA ASN A 471 -9.46 -4.11 13.45
C ASN A 471 -8.05 -3.78 13.00
N CYS A 472 -7.19 -3.34 13.90
CA CYS A 472 -5.79 -3.06 13.60
C CYS A 472 -4.90 -3.62 14.70
N ASN A 473 -3.71 -4.07 14.32
CA ASN A 473 -2.67 -4.47 15.25
C ASN A 473 -1.36 -3.83 14.80
N PHE A 474 -1.06 -2.65 15.35
CA PHE A 474 0.13 -1.86 15.01
C PHE A 474 1.32 -2.14 15.95
N GLU A 475 1.10 -2.78 17.10
CA GLU A 475 2.10 -2.86 18.20
C GLU A 475 2.66 -4.28 18.42
N SER A 476 2.16 -5.30 17.73
CA SER A 476 2.60 -6.66 17.99
C SER A 476 3.87 -7.02 17.20
N PRO A 477 4.97 -7.41 17.87
CA PRO A 477 6.12 -7.99 17.18
C PRO A 477 5.66 -9.24 16.42
N ALA A 478 6.23 -9.44 15.23
CA ALA A 478 5.93 -10.57 14.35
C ALA A 478 5.85 -11.89 15.14
N GLY A 479 4.65 -12.41 15.35
CA GLY A 479 4.41 -13.65 16.10
C GLY A 479 3.30 -13.63 17.16
N SER A 480 2.80 -12.47 17.60
CA SER A 480 1.64 -12.38 18.51
C SER A 480 0.42 -11.76 17.83
N GLU A 481 -0.09 -12.41 16.77
CA GLU A 481 -1.36 -12.06 16.15
C GLU A 481 -2.53 -12.49 17.04
N GLY A 482 -2.89 -11.66 18.02
CA GLY A 482 -4.25 -11.65 18.54
C GLY A 482 -5.12 -10.91 17.53
N LEU A 483 -5.94 -11.63 16.75
CA LEU A 483 -6.99 -11.00 15.97
C LEU A 483 -8.02 -10.43 16.97
N GLU A 484 -7.95 -9.13 17.25
CA GLU A 484 -8.98 -8.47 18.06
C GLU A 484 -10.34 -8.55 17.37
N VAL A 485 -11.42 -8.55 18.16
CA VAL A 485 -12.78 -8.55 17.61
C VAL A 485 -12.98 -7.27 16.78
N PRO A 486 -13.47 -7.35 15.53
CA PRO A 486 -13.71 -6.17 14.71
C PRO A 486 -14.68 -5.22 15.41
N ARG A 487 -14.19 -4.04 15.76
CA ARG A 487 -14.99 -2.96 16.34
C ARG A 487 -15.90 -2.37 15.27
N ARG A 488 -17.07 -1.91 15.69
CA ARG A 488 -18.11 -1.39 14.79
C ARG A 488 -18.74 -0.18 15.42
N MET A 489 -18.98 0.83 14.60
CA MET A 489 -19.60 2.06 15.05
C MET A 489 -20.43 2.67 13.91
N PRO A 490 -21.68 3.07 14.17
CA PRO A 490 -22.40 3.96 13.27
C PRO A 490 -21.79 5.36 13.34
N LEU A 491 -21.51 5.95 12.19
CA LEU A 491 -21.08 7.35 12.08
C LEU A 491 -22.35 8.19 11.90
N ARG A 492 -22.69 8.99 12.91
CA ARG A 492 -24.00 9.68 12.98
C ARG A 492 -24.00 11.03 12.26
N SER A 493 -22.82 11.64 12.08
CA SER A 493 -22.66 12.94 11.45
C SER A 493 -21.79 12.86 10.20
N MET A 494 -22.00 13.79 9.27
CA MET A 494 -21.14 13.91 8.09
C MET A 494 -19.73 14.36 8.48
N SER A 495 -19.58 15.09 9.58
CA SER A 495 -18.26 15.43 10.15
C SER A 495 -17.45 14.20 10.57
N ASP A 496 -18.08 13.21 11.19
CA ASP A 496 -17.40 11.96 11.58
C ASP A 496 -16.99 11.19 10.32
N ILE A 497 -17.85 11.18 9.29
CA ILE A 497 -17.58 10.53 8.01
C ILE A 497 -16.40 11.20 7.30
N ILE A 498 -16.39 12.53 7.17
CA ILE A 498 -15.28 13.29 6.57
C ILE A 498 -13.98 13.03 7.33
N THR A 499 -14.04 13.00 8.67
CA THR A 499 -12.90 12.72 9.53
C THR A 499 -12.28 11.34 9.22
N VAL A 500 -13.10 10.34 8.93
CA VAL A 500 -12.63 8.98 8.65
C VAL A 500 -12.26 8.75 7.18
N ILE A 501 -13.05 9.26 6.25
CA ILE A 501 -12.95 8.94 4.82
C ILE A 501 -11.68 9.50 4.18
N ILE A 502 -11.27 10.73 4.51
CA ILE A 502 -10.06 11.35 3.93
C ILE A 502 -8.78 10.56 4.26
N PRO A 503 -8.45 10.26 5.52
CA PRO A 503 -7.28 9.45 5.83
C PRO A 503 -7.41 8.02 5.29
N LEU A 504 -8.62 7.45 5.20
CA LEU A 504 -8.83 6.14 4.56
C LEU A 504 -8.53 6.17 3.05
N LEU A 505 -8.94 7.22 2.34
CA LEU A 505 -8.61 7.43 0.93
C LEU A 505 -7.12 7.66 0.73
N MET A 506 -6.45 8.37 1.65
CA MET A 506 -4.98 8.51 1.62
C MET A 506 -4.25 7.17 1.76
N ALA A 507 -4.89 6.16 2.35
CA ALA A 507 -4.36 4.81 2.38
C ALA A 507 -4.58 4.05 1.06
N SER A 508 -5.20 4.61 0.01
CA SER A 508 -5.37 3.91 -1.27
C SER A 508 -4.02 3.59 -1.93
N PRO A 509 -3.81 2.38 -2.50
CA PRO A 509 -2.56 2.02 -3.18
C PRO A 509 -2.16 2.99 -4.29
N SER A 510 -3.11 3.66 -4.94
CA SER A 510 -2.80 4.66 -5.96
C SER A 510 -2.10 5.90 -5.40
N ILE A 511 -2.55 6.39 -4.25
CA ILE A 511 -1.94 7.52 -3.53
C ILE A 511 -0.65 7.09 -2.85
N LEU A 512 -0.60 5.89 -2.27
CA LEU A 512 0.61 5.36 -1.63
C LEU A 512 1.76 5.17 -2.62
N SER A 513 1.45 4.80 -3.86
CA SER A 513 2.43 4.71 -4.94
C SER A 513 3.01 6.08 -5.28
N SER A 514 2.15 7.09 -5.53
CA SER A 514 2.58 8.48 -5.70
C SER A 514 3.41 8.98 -4.53
N LEU A 515 3.03 8.63 -3.30
CA LEU A 515 3.75 8.98 -2.08
C LEU A 515 5.11 8.28 -2.00
N SER A 516 5.19 7.00 -2.36
CA SER A 516 6.43 6.23 -2.40
C SER A 516 7.40 6.79 -3.44
N GLU A 517 6.92 7.09 -4.64
CA GLU A 517 7.68 7.75 -5.71
C GLU A 517 8.15 9.14 -5.27
N PHE A 518 7.27 9.93 -4.63
CA PHE A 518 7.59 11.26 -4.12
C PHE A 518 8.68 11.22 -3.04
N ILE A 519 8.54 10.36 -2.04
CA ILE A 519 9.54 10.20 -0.97
C ILE A 519 10.85 9.68 -1.55
N SER A 520 10.80 8.66 -2.41
CA SER A 520 11.99 8.10 -3.07
C SER A 520 12.71 9.14 -3.92
N SER A 521 11.94 10.01 -4.61
CA SER A 521 12.48 11.13 -5.39
C SER A 521 13.19 12.16 -4.51
N ILE A 522 12.64 12.48 -3.33
CA ILE A 522 13.27 13.41 -2.40
C ILE A 522 14.55 12.79 -1.81
N ILE A 523 14.51 11.53 -1.40
CA ILE A 523 15.66 10.83 -0.79
C ILE A 523 16.78 10.64 -1.81
N SER A 524 16.44 10.29 -3.05
CA SER A 524 17.43 10.01 -4.11
C SER A 524 18.06 11.28 -4.69
N ASN A 525 17.39 12.42 -4.59
CA ASN A 525 17.88 13.66 -5.17
C ASN A 525 18.86 14.40 -4.24
N GLU A 526 20.06 14.69 -4.77
CA GLU A 526 21.06 15.51 -4.11
C GLU A 526 20.62 16.98 -3.91
N VAL A 527 19.52 17.40 -4.54
CA VAL A 527 19.01 18.78 -4.53
C VAL A 527 18.52 19.24 -3.15
N MET A 528 18.18 18.30 -2.25
CA MET A 528 17.85 18.60 -0.85
C MET A 528 19.05 18.43 0.12
N GLN A 529 20.31 18.33 -0.37
CA GLN A 529 21.53 18.10 0.45
C GLN A 529 21.97 19.27 1.35
N GLU A 530 21.04 19.97 2.00
CA GLU A 530 21.37 20.58 3.31
C GLU A 530 21.33 19.55 4.44
N LEU A 531 20.78 18.35 4.18
CA LEU A 531 20.64 17.29 5.16
C LEU A 531 21.92 16.43 5.25
N PRO A 532 22.54 16.29 6.44
CA PRO A 532 23.61 15.34 6.69
C PRO A 532 23.19 13.93 6.24
N LYS A 533 24.08 13.23 5.52
CA LYS A 533 23.87 11.82 5.12
C LYS A 533 23.48 10.99 6.35
N GLY A 534 22.25 10.46 6.35
CA GLY A 534 21.70 9.62 7.42
C GLY A 534 20.48 10.19 8.17
N GLN A 535 20.10 11.46 7.97
CA GLN A 535 19.01 12.09 8.74
C GLN A 535 17.61 11.99 8.10
N VAL A 536 17.50 11.70 6.79
CA VAL A 536 16.21 11.47 6.10
C VAL A 536 16.07 10.02 5.70
N GLN A 537 15.06 9.35 6.25
CA GLN A 537 14.72 7.98 5.90
C GLN A 537 13.20 7.83 5.88
N ALA A 538 12.70 6.96 5.00
CA ALA A 538 11.34 6.47 5.13
C ALA A 538 11.23 5.74 6.48
N ARG A 539 10.21 6.06 7.28
CA ARG A 539 10.04 5.44 8.59
C ARG A 539 9.62 3.99 8.41
N ALA A 540 10.53 3.05 8.67
CA ALA A 540 10.20 1.63 8.66
C ALA A 540 9.36 1.27 9.90
N ARG A 541 8.19 0.66 9.71
CA ARG A 541 7.41 0.02 10.77
C ARG A 541 7.58 -1.50 10.72
N GLY A 542 7.40 -2.11 11.89
CA GLY A 542 7.28 -3.56 12.05
C GLY A 542 6.11 -4.16 11.26
N GLY A 543 5.95 -5.48 11.37
CA GLY A 543 4.78 -6.18 10.83
C GLY A 543 3.50 -5.65 11.48
N PHE A 544 2.48 -5.34 10.68
CA PHE A 544 1.16 -4.96 11.17
C PHE A 544 0.09 -5.53 10.24
N THR A 545 -1.07 -5.84 10.81
CA THR A 545 -2.28 -6.23 10.06
C THR A 545 -3.35 -5.19 10.34
N ALA A 546 -4.10 -4.83 9.31
CA ALA A 546 -5.11 -3.80 9.42
C ALA A 546 -6.32 -4.11 8.55
N PHE A 547 -7.49 -3.82 9.08
CA PHE A 547 -8.75 -3.91 8.41
C PHE A 547 -9.58 -2.67 8.73
N PHE A 548 -10.04 -1.96 7.70
CA PHE A 548 -10.95 -0.83 7.82
C PHE A 548 -11.99 -0.93 6.72
N CYS A 549 -13.26 -0.71 7.05
CA CYS A 549 -14.33 -0.78 6.08
C CYS A 549 -15.44 0.20 6.45
N LEU A 550 -15.64 1.17 5.58
CA LEU A 550 -16.68 2.18 5.63
C LEU A 550 -17.77 1.78 4.63
N THR A 551 -19.00 1.61 5.11
CA THR A 551 -20.13 1.09 4.31
C THR A 551 -21.39 1.87 4.61
N THR A 552 -22.26 2.03 3.60
CA THR A 552 -23.61 2.56 3.78
C THR A 552 -24.65 1.45 3.93
N GLN A 553 -25.78 1.76 4.55
CA GLN A 553 -26.85 0.78 4.80
C GLN A 553 -27.46 0.25 3.49
N GLU A 554 -27.60 1.11 2.48
CA GLU A 554 -28.08 0.72 1.15
C GLU A 554 -27.16 -0.31 0.50
N TYR A 555 -25.84 -0.07 0.55
CA TYR A 555 -24.85 -0.99 -0.02
C TYR A 555 -24.89 -2.37 0.66
N VAL A 556 -24.97 -2.40 2.00
CA VAL A 556 -25.06 -3.64 2.76
C VAL A 556 -26.31 -4.44 2.38
N THR A 557 -27.46 -3.77 2.26
CA THR A 557 -28.73 -4.41 1.86
C THR A 557 -28.60 -5.03 0.47
N ASN A 558 -28.02 -4.29 -0.50
CA ASN A 558 -27.76 -4.78 -1.85
C ASN A 558 -26.80 -5.98 -1.88
N GLN A 559 -25.84 -6.06 -0.95
CA GLN A 559 -24.88 -7.18 -0.84
C GLN A 559 -25.49 -8.42 -0.17
N ASP A 560 -26.41 -8.23 0.77
CA ASP A 560 -27.09 -9.32 1.48
C ASP A 560 -28.13 -10.01 0.60
N GLU A 561 -28.74 -9.30 -0.35
CA GLU A 561 -29.64 -9.88 -1.36
C GLU A 561 -28.91 -10.80 -2.36
N ARG A 562 -27.60 -10.62 -2.55
CA ARG A 562 -26.79 -11.44 -3.47
C ARG A 562 -26.63 -12.88 -2.96
N GLN A 563 -26.67 -13.86 -3.86
CA GLN A 563 -26.49 -15.28 -3.51
C GLN A 563 -25.10 -15.59 -2.93
N GLU A 564 -24.94 -16.76 -2.27
CA GLU A 564 -23.68 -17.13 -1.59
C GLU A 564 -22.49 -17.23 -2.55
N ASP A 565 -22.71 -17.77 -3.75
CA ASP A 565 -21.66 -17.99 -4.74
C ASP A 565 -21.37 -16.76 -5.59
N GLU A 566 -22.20 -15.71 -5.53
CA GLU A 566 -22.02 -14.48 -6.30
C GLU A 566 -20.83 -13.65 -5.82
N ALA A 567 -20.37 -12.76 -6.70
CA ALA A 567 -19.31 -11.81 -6.37
C ALA A 567 -19.69 -10.93 -5.16
N LYS A 568 -18.80 -10.87 -4.18
CA LYS A 568 -18.97 -10.12 -2.93
C LYS A 568 -18.00 -8.94 -2.86
N SER A 569 -18.32 -7.97 -2.02
CA SER A 569 -17.41 -6.88 -1.66
C SER A 569 -16.20 -7.39 -0.86
N LEU A 570 -15.13 -6.59 -0.73
CA LEU A 570 -13.90 -6.96 -0.01
C LEU A 570 -14.20 -7.30 1.44
N SER A 571 -15.11 -6.55 2.07
CA SER A 571 -15.51 -6.79 3.46
C SER A 571 -16.16 -8.18 3.65
N ASN A 572 -16.72 -8.73 2.57
CA ASN A 572 -17.40 -10.02 2.51
C ASN A 572 -16.65 -11.06 1.67
N ALA A 573 -15.42 -10.78 1.23
CA ALA A 573 -14.64 -11.67 0.40
C ALA A 573 -14.23 -12.94 1.17
N LEU A 574 -13.97 -14.02 0.43
CA LEU A 574 -13.51 -15.30 1.00
C LEU A 574 -12.27 -15.13 1.89
N MET A 575 -11.37 -14.22 1.49
CA MET A 575 -10.13 -13.92 2.20
C MET A 575 -10.37 -13.52 3.67
N ARG A 576 -11.47 -12.82 3.91
CA ARG A 576 -11.88 -12.35 5.23
C ARG A 576 -12.84 -13.31 5.93
N ARG A 577 -13.82 -13.86 5.20
CA ARG A 577 -14.85 -14.76 5.78
C ARG A 577 -14.28 -16.04 6.38
N GLN A 578 -13.20 -16.56 5.80
CA GLN A 578 -12.64 -17.85 6.20
C GLN A 578 -11.30 -17.71 6.92
N ASN A 579 -10.79 -16.49 7.14
CA ASN A 579 -9.42 -16.18 7.54
C ASN A 579 -8.44 -17.04 6.74
N LEU A 580 -7.84 -16.52 5.65
CA LEU A 580 -6.93 -17.29 4.78
C LEU A 580 -5.93 -18.19 5.54
N LEU A 581 -5.50 -17.71 6.71
CA LEU A 581 -4.59 -18.33 7.66
C LEU A 581 -5.19 -19.48 8.51
N GLY A 582 -6.48 -19.78 8.39
CA GLY A 582 -7.18 -20.86 9.11
C GLY A 582 -7.21 -22.20 8.36
N GLY A 583 -6.76 -22.22 7.10
CA GLY A 583 -6.61 -23.43 6.28
C GLY A 583 -7.92 -24.00 5.71
N LYS A 584 -7.82 -25.13 4.99
CA LYS A 584 -8.93 -25.77 4.24
C LYS A 584 -10.11 -26.24 5.10
N THR A 585 -9.94 -26.33 6.42
CA THR A 585 -10.92 -26.89 7.37
C THR A 585 -11.88 -25.87 7.99
N VAL A 586 -11.77 -24.57 7.67
CA VAL A 586 -12.69 -23.52 8.16
C VAL A 586 -14.09 -23.60 7.50
N THR A 587 -14.31 -24.55 6.59
CA THR A 587 -15.55 -24.71 5.80
C THR A 587 -16.81 -25.11 6.57
N GLN A 588 -16.72 -25.34 7.90
CA GLN A 588 -17.83 -25.76 8.76
C GLN A 588 -18.31 -24.72 9.78
N ILE A 589 -17.72 -23.53 9.84
CA ILE A 589 -18.30 -22.47 10.69
C ILE A 589 -19.55 -21.95 9.98
N GLY A 590 -20.70 -22.30 10.54
CA GLY A 590 -22.00 -21.91 10.04
C GLY A 590 -22.12 -20.39 9.90
N ARG A 591 -22.99 -20.01 8.96
CA ARG A 591 -23.43 -18.69 8.49
C ARG A 591 -23.84 -17.66 9.56
N VAL A 592 -23.59 -17.90 10.84
CA VAL A 592 -23.99 -16.96 11.89
C VAL A 592 -22.93 -15.87 11.94
N THR A 593 -23.32 -14.71 11.44
CA THR A 593 -22.56 -13.47 11.28
C THR A 593 -21.75 -13.35 9.99
N SER A 594 -22.44 -13.39 8.83
CA SER A 594 -22.29 -12.19 7.99
C SER A 594 -22.65 -11.02 8.89
N PHE A 595 -21.72 -10.13 9.02
CA PHE A 595 -21.66 -9.05 9.98
C PHE A 595 -22.79 -7.99 9.84
N ALA A 596 -23.92 -8.32 9.21
CA ALA A 596 -25.01 -7.41 8.87
C ALA A 596 -26.27 -7.56 9.75
N GLY A 597 -26.26 -8.36 10.82
CA GLY A 597 -27.40 -8.50 11.73
C GLY A 597 -27.18 -7.81 13.08
N ASP A 598 -27.86 -6.69 13.33
CA ASP A 598 -28.00 -6.10 14.66
C ASP A 598 -29.04 -6.86 15.51
N ILE A 599 -28.84 -6.83 16.84
CA ILE A 599 -29.62 -7.39 17.95
C ILE A 599 -29.26 -8.85 18.31
N ALA A 600 -28.27 -9.03 19.19
CA ALA A 600 -27.95 -10.31 19.82
C ALA A 600 -28.30 -10.30 21.33
N SER A 601 -29.01 -11.33 21.78
CA SER A 601 -29.20 -11.63 23.20
C SER A 601 -27.86 -11.99 23.87
N PRO A 602 -27.73 -11.85 25.21
CA PRO A 602 -26.50 -12.21 25.93
C PRO A 602 -26.04 -13.66 25.75
N GLU A 603 -26.93 -14.59 25.41
CA GLU A 603 -26.58 -15.99 25.10
C GLU A 603 -25.88 -16.15 23.74
N ALA A 604 -26.25 -15.34 22.74
CA ALA A 604 -25.61 -15.36 21.42
C ALA A 604 -24.20 -14.74 21.45
N ALA A 605 -23.93 -13.83 22.39
CA ALA A 605 -22.61 -13.23 22.58
C ALA A 605 -21.58 -14.25 23.11
N HIS A 606 -21.96 -15.08 24.09
CA HIS A 606 -21.07 -16.13 24.63
C HIS A 606 -20.79 -17.25 23.63
N ALA A 607 -21.79 -17.71 22.89
CA ALA A 607 -21.60 -18.72 21.84
C ALA A 607 -20.68 -18.22 20.71
N ARG A 608 -20.74 -16.92 20.41
CA ARG A 608 -19.86 -16.27 19.44
C ARG A 608 -18.42 -16.17 19.94
N GLU A 609 -18.22 -15.79 21.20
CA GLU A 609 -16.88 -15.72 21.80
C GLU A 609 -16.18 -17.09 21.86
N GLU A 610 -16.92 -18.16 22.14
CA GLU A 610 -16.39 -19.54 22.14
C GLU A 610 -16.07 -20.04 20.71
N ALA A 611 -16.94 -19.76 19.74
CA ALA A 611 -16.68 -20.07 18.33
C ALA A 611 -15.46 -19.30 17.79
N GLU A 612 -15.25 -18.06 18.21
CA GLU A 612 -14.12 -17.22 17.81
C GLU A 612 -12.79 -17.71 18.42
N ARG A 613 -12.76 -18.11 19.70
CA ARG A 613 -11.56 -18.71 20.32
C ARG A 613 -11.10 -19.99 19.61
N THR A 614 -12.04 -20.87 19.28
CA THR A 614 -11.72 -22.09 18.52
C THR A 614 -11.21 -21.80 17.10
N THR A 615 -11.60 -20.65 16.53
CA THR A 615 -11.12 -20.20 15.21
C THR A 615 -9.68 -19.69 15.29
N LEU A 616 -9.34 -18.92 16.33
CA LEU A 616 -7.99 -18.42 16.56
C LEU A 616 -6.97 -19.55 16.78
N ASP A 617 -7.33 -20.57 17.56
CA ASP A 617 -6.44 -21.72 17.79
C ASP A 617 -6.18 -22.51 16.50
N ARG A 618 -7.17 -22.59 15.60
CA ARG A 618 -7.01 -23.21 14.28
C ARG A 618 -6.09 -22.41 13.37
N ILE A 619 -6.22 -21.08 13.38
CA ILE A 619 -5.32 -20.19 12.62
C ILE A 619 -3.88 -20.38 13.08
N ARG A 620 -3.62 -20.35 14.39
CA ARG A 620 -2.27 -20.57 14.94
C ARG A 620 -1.71 -21.94 14.54
N LYS A 621 -2.54 -22.98 14.61
CA LYS A 621 -2.13 -24.33 14.20
C LYS A 621 -1.77 -24.38 12.71
N HIS A 622 -2.56 -23.72 11.87
CA HIS A 622 -2.31 -23.71 10.43
C HIS A 622 -1.10 -22.83 10.07
N GLN A 623 -0.87 -21.72 10.77
CA GLN A 623 0.37 -20.95 10.65
C GLN A 623 1.59 -21.80 11.00
N ALA A 624 1.53 -22.58 12.09
CA ALA A 624 2.61 -23.50 12.45
C ALA A 624 2.82 -24.60 11.39
N GLU A 625 1.75 -25.09 10.77
CA GLU A 625 1.82 -26.03 9.64
C GLU A 625 2.51 -25.39 8.42
N LEU A 626 2.19 -24.13 8.09
CA LEU A 626 2.85 -23.40 7.02
C LEU A 626 4.33 -23.16 7.31
N ASP A 627 4.70 -22.88 8.57
CA ASP A 627 6.09 -22.71 8.98
C ASP A 627 6.88 -24.03 8.90
N GLU A 628 6.27 -25.15 9.28
CA GLU A 628 6.88 -26.48 9.14
C GLU A 628 7.11 -26.80 7.66
N VAL A 629 6.11 -26.54 6.82
CA VAL A 629 6.19 -26.77 5.37
C VAL A 629 7.24 -25.86 4.74
N ARG A 630 7.36 -24.60 5.18
CA ARG A 630 8.42 -23.69 4.76
C ARG A 630 9.80 -24.27 5.04
N GLU A 631 10.03 -24.78 6.25
CA GLU A 631 11.34 -25.33 6.63
C GLU A 631 11.66 -26.61 5.83
N GLN A 632 10.65 -27.45 5.59
CA GLN A 632 10.81 -28.66 4.77
C GLN A 632 11.10 -28.33 3.31
N MET A 633 10.38 -27.36 2.72
CA MET A 633 10.55 -26.96 1.33
C MET A 633 11.80 -26.13 1.08
N GLY A 634 12.25 -25.34 2.06
CA GLY A 634 13.51 -24.61 1.99
C GLY A 634 14.75 -25.51 1.83
N LYS A 635 14.64 -26.80 2.16
CA LYS A 635 15.69 -27.81 1.95
C LYS A 635 15.69 -28.40 0.54
N LEU A 636 14.65 -28.14 -0.25
CA LEU A 636 14.50 -28.66 -1.61
C LEU A 636 15.33 -27.82 -2.59
N VAL A 637 15.96 -28.49 -3.56
CA VAL A 637 16.72 -27.80 -4.62
C VAL A 637 15.87 -27.76 -5.88
N LEU A 638 15.46 -26.54 -6.27
CA LEU A 638 14.71 -26.28 -7.49
C LEU A 638 15.65 -26.27 -8.71
N GLY A 639 15.54 -27.26 -9.58
CA GLY A 639 16.21 -27.27 -10.88
C GLY A 639 15.33 -26.68 -11.98
N GLU A 640 15.84 -26.57 -13.21
CA GLU A 640 15.07 -26.02 -14.35
C GLU A 640 13.89 -26.92 -14.74
N LYS A 641 14.08 -28.25 -14.69
CA LYS A 641 13.12 -29.27 -15.17
C LYS A 641 12.41 -30.06 -14.06
N GLY A 642 12.76 -29.82 -12.80
CA GLY A 642 12.16 -30.54 -11.68
C GLY A 642 12.79 -30.22 -10.33
N VAL A 643 12.23 -30.81 -9.29
CA VAL A 643 12.59 -30.56 -7.89
C VAL A 643 13.36 -31.75 -7.32
N MET A 644 14.54 -31.49 -6.77
CA MET A 644 15.38 -32.52 -6.16
C MET A 644 15.07 -32.67 -4.67
N VAL A 645 14.80 -33.90 -4.24
CA VAL A 645 14.49 -34.27 -2.85
C VAL A 645 15.50 -35.28 -2.31
N ASP A 646 16.04 -35.04 -1.11
CA ASP A 646 16.94 -35.97 -0.43
C ASP A 646 16.14 -37.09 0.29
N CYS A 647 16.36 -38.33 -0.12
CA CYS A 647 15.74 -39.56 0.41
C CYS A 647 16.79 -40.55 0.96
N LYS A 648 17.85 -40.04 1.60
CA LYS A 648 19.00 -40.84 2.07
C LYS A 648 18.59 -41.97 3.02
N LEU A 649 17.66 -41.73 3.94
CA LEU A 649 17.21 -42.73 4.90
C LEU A 649 16.50 -43.92 4.23
N TYR A 650 15.59 -43.63 3.29
CA TYR A 650 14.86 -44.66 2.55
C TYR A 650 15.82 -45.57 1.77
N VAL A 651 16.77 -44.97 1.05
CA VAL A 651 17.78 -45.72 0.29
C VAL A 651 18.69 -46.50 1.24
N ALA A 652 19.12 -45.92 2.36
CA ALA A 652 19.97 -46.60 3.35
C ALA A 652 19.27 -47.83 3.96
N VAL A 653 17.99 -47.71 4.34
CA VAL A 653 17.20 -48.82 4.89
C VAL A 653 17.03 -49.92 3.84
N LEU A 654 16.76 -49.55 2.59
CA LEU A 654 16.59 -50.52 1.50
C LEU A 654 17.89 -51.25 1.16
N ILE A 655 19.01 -50.53 1.10
CA ILE A 655 20.34 -51.12 0.91
C ILE A 655 20.67 -52.05 2.09
N ALA A 656 20.42 -51.62 3.33
CA ALA A 656 20.64 -52.44 4.52
C ALA A 656 19.79 -53.73 4.50
N LEU A 657 18.52 -53.63 4.09
CA LEU A 657 17.64 -54.78 3.91
C LEU A 657 18.20 -55.76 2.86
N CYS A 658 18.64 -55.25 1.71
CA CYS A 658 19.25 -56.09 0.66
C CYS A 658 20.57 -56.72 1.10
N ILE A 659 21.41 -55.99 1.84
CA ILE A 659 22.64 -56.53 2.44
C ILE A 659 22.32 -57.63 3.44
N ALA A 660 21.30 -57.43 4.30
CA ALA A 660 20.87 -58.45 5.26
C ALA A 660 20.32 -59.70 4.56
N LEU A 661 19.60 -59.54 3.45
CA LEU A 661 19.02 -60.64 2.68
C LEU A 661 20.10 -61.44 1.94
N VAL A 662 21.05 -60.76 1.30
CA VAL A 662 22.21 -61.37 0.65
C VAL A 662 23.14 -62.03 1.67
N GLY A 663 23.46 -61.31 2.75
CA GLY A 663 24.31 -61.80 3.84
C GLY A 663 23.70 -63.01 4.55
N GLY A 664 22.38 -62.99 4.78
CA GLY A 664 21.63 -64.13 5.31
C GLY A 664 21.64 -65.33 4.37
N GLY A 665 21.46 -65.11 3.06
CA GLY A 665 21.56 -66.16 2.05
C GLY A 665 22.94 -66.83 2.03
N ILE A 666 24.01 -66.03 2.06
CA ILE A 666 25.41 -66.54 2.12
C ILE A 666 25.67 -67.28 3.43
N ALA A 667 25.22 -66.74 4.56
CA ALA A 667 25.39 -67.37 5.86
C ALA A 667 24.72 -68.75 5.91
N VAL A 668 23.51 -68.89 5.37
CA VAL A 668 22.81 -70.19 5.25
C VAL A 668 23.61 -71.15 4.35
N GLY A 669 24.13 -70.67 3.21
CA GLY A 669 24.94 -71.48 2.30
C GLY A 669 26.25 -72.01 2.90
N VAL A 670 26.86 -71.25 3.83
CA VAL A 670 28.13 -71.63 4.48
C VAL A 670 27.92 -72.43 5.77
N THR A 671 26.85 -72.18 6.52
CA THR A 671 26.60 -72.81 7.83
C THR A 671 25.88 -74.15 7.73
N VAL A 672 25.07 -74.38 6.70
CA VAL A 672 24.36 -75.64 6.48
C VAL A 672 25.29 -76.61 5.72
N GLY A 673 26.21 -77.24 6.47
CA GLY A 673 27.21 -78.18 5.95
C GLY A 673 26.66 -79.57 5.61
N GLU A 674 25.48 -79.94 6.10
CA GLU A 674 24.82 -81.20 5.75
C GLU A 674 23.77 -80.95 4.66
N ARG A 675 23.93 -81.63 3.51
CA ARG A 675 22.99 -81.55 2.39
C ARG A 675 21.59 -81.88 2.87
N ILE A 676 20.70 -80.89 2.88
CA ILE A 676 19.26 -81.15 2.95
C ILE A 676 18.91 -82.03 1.75
N PRO A 677 18.36 -83.24 1.92
CA PRO A 677 18.11 -84.15 0.81
C PRO A 677 17.13 -83.49 -0.17
N GLY A 678 17.63 -83.18 -1.37
CA GLY A 678 16.85 -82.62 -2.48
C GLY A 678 16.99 -81.10 -2.71
N VAL A 679 17.74 -80.36 -1.89
CA VAL A 679 17.94 -78.91 -2.07
C VAL A 679 19.42 -78.54 -1.96
N ASP A 680 19.95 -77.90 -2.99
CA ASP A 680 21.29 -77.31 -2.96
C ASP A 680 21.29 -76.02 -2.10
N PRO A 681 22.07 -75.94 -1.00
CA PRO A 681 22.19 -74.73 -0.18
C PRO A 681 22.59 -73.48 -0.99
N PHE A 682 23.33 -73.66 -2.10
CA PHE A 682 23.71 -72.55 -2.97
C PHE A 682 22.54 -72.01 -3.80
N ASN A 683 21.50 -72.82 -4.07
CA ASN A 683 20.30 -72.31 -4.73
C ASN A 683 19.55 -71.30 -3.85
N VAL A 684 19.53 -71.48 -2.52
CA VAL A 684 18.94 -70.51 -1.58
C VAL A 684 19.67 -69.17 -1.64
N THR A 685 21.00 -69.20 -1.76
CA THR A 685 21.81 -67.98 -1.96
C THR A 685 21.42 -67.28 -3.27
N THR A 686 21.28 -68.01 -4.37
CA THR A 686 20.84 -67.46 -5.67
C THR A 686 19.45 -66.85 -5.59
N TYR A 687 18.49 -67.51 -4.93
CA TYR A 687 17.14 -66.95 -4.72
C TYR A 687 17.17 -65.69 -3.87
N CYS A 688 18.02 -65.62 -2.83
CA CYS A 688 18.20 -64.42 -2.02
C CYS A 688 18.76 -63.25 -2.85
N TRP A 689 19.76 -63.51 -3.70
CA TRP A 689 20.29 -62.49 -4.62
C TRP A 689 19.24 -61.98 -5.61
N VAL A 690 18.48 -62.88 -6.23
CA VAL A 690 17.41 -62.52 -7.17
C VAL A 690 16.31 -61.72 -6.46
N LEU A 691 15.93 -62.13 -5.25
CA LEU A 691 14.93 -61.41 -4.44
C LEU A 691 15.42 -60.02 -4.04
N ALA A 692 16.67 -59.87 -3.62
CA ALA A 692 17.25 -58.56 -3.30
C ALA A 692 17.30 -57.63 -4.52
N ALA A 693 17.69 -58.16 -5.69
CA ALA A 693 17.68 -57.41 -6.94
C ALA A 693 16.25 -56.98 -7.34
N PHE A 694 15.28 -57.88 -7.19
CA PHE A 694 13.87 -57.60 -7.45
C PHE A 694 13.32 -56.52 -6.51
N ILE A 695 13.60 -56.62 -5.20
CA ILE A 695 13.21 -55.61 -4.21
C ILE A 695 13.79 -54.23 -4.58
N LEU A 696 15.06 -54.14 -4.98
CA LEU A 696 15.67 -52.88 -5.41
C LEU A 696 14.98 -52.29 -6.65
N LEU A 697 14.66 -53.12 -7.65
CA LEU A 697 13.99 -52.66 -8.87
C LEU A 697 12.57 -52.16 -8.58
N VAL A 698 11.80 -52.92 -7.78
CA VAL A 698 10.45 -52.53 -7.38
C VAL A 698 10.49 -51.25 -6.54
N ALA A 699 11.33 -51.20 -5.50
CA ALA A 699 11.46 -50.05 -4.61
C ALA A 699 11.93 -48.77 -5.32
N LYS A 700 12.72 -48.90 -6.39
CA LYS A 700 13.08 -47.80 -7.29
C LYS A 700 11.89 -47.29 -8.11
N SER A 701 11.02 -48.19 -8.57
CA SER A 701 9.84 -47.86 -9.40
C SER A 701 8.62 -47.33 -8.62
N ILE A 702 8.54 -47.58 -7.30
CA ILE A 702 7.37 -47.19 -6.49
C ILE A 702 7.24 -45.66 -6.36
N ARG A 703 8.37 -44.94 -6.25
CA ARG A 703 8.38 -43.52 -5.87
C ARG A 703 8.33 -42.56 -7.06
N VAL A 704 9.06 -42.87 -8.14
CA VAL A 704 9.19 -42.01 -9.32
C VAL A 704 9.25 -42.86 -10.58
N HIS A 705 8.68 -42.36 -11.68
CA HIS A 705 8.63 -43.10 -12.94
C HIS A 705 10.04 -43.40 -13.52
N GLN A 706 10.98 -42.46 -13.39
CA GLN A 706 12.37 -42.63 -13.82
C GLN A 706 13.35 -42.15 -12.75
N TRP A 707 14.05 -43.08 -12.11
CA TRP A 707 15.07 -42.76 -11.11
C TRP A 707 16.47 -43.21 -11.57
N PRO A 708 17.37 -42.30 -11.97
CA PRO A 708 18.73 -42.66 -12.38
C PRO A 708 19.49 -43.37 -11.25
N TRP A 709 20.29 -44.39 -11.58
CA TRP A 709 21.06 -45.14 -10.58
C TRP A 709 22.07 -44.27 -9.82
N ASN A 710 22.67 -43.28 -10.47
CA ASN A 710 23.59 -42.33 -9.83
C ASN A 710 22.89 -41.54 -8.71
N ASP A 711 21.68 -41.06 -8.95
CA ASP A 711 20.92 -40.30 -7.94
C ASP A 711 20.31 -41.21 -6.88
N PHE A 712 19.86 -42.41 -7.25
CA PHE A 712 19.40 -43.42 -6.31
C PHE A 712 20.49 -43.76 -5.27
N LEU A 713 21.72 -44.04 -5.71
CA LEU A 713 22.83 -44.35 -4.80
C LEU A 713 23.26 -43.16 -3.93
N ARG A 714 23.08 -41.93 -4.43
CA ARG A 714 23.28 -40.71 -3.64
C ARG A 714 22.12 -40.38 -2.70
N GLY A 715 21.04 -41.15 -2.76
CA GLY A 715 19.83 -40.91 -1.98
C GLY A 715 19.11 -39.63 -2.39
N ARG A 716 19.11 -39.28 -3.68
CA ARG A 716 18.42 -38.09 -4.22
C ARG A 716 17.40 -38.50 -5.26
N VAL A 717 16.24 -37.87 -5.24
CA VAL A 717 15.12 -38.14 -6.17
C VAL A 717 14.81 -36.87 -6.94
N LEU A 718 14.78 -36.94 -8.27
CA LEU A 718 14.26 -35.85 -9.11
C LEU A 718 12.77 -36.08 -9.33
N CYS A 719 11.93 -35.22 -8.75
CA CYS A 719 10.50 -35.22 -8.99
C CYS A 719 10.17 -34.31 -10.18
N THR A 720 9.37 -34.81 -11.12
CA THR A 720 9.03 -34.09 -12.37
C THR A 720 7.59 -33.59 -12.39
N THR A 721 6.74 -34.04 -11.47
CA THR A 721 5.36 -33.57 -11.31
C THR A 721 5.04 -33.20 -9.86
N VAL A 722 3.96 -32.42 -9.66
CA VAL A 722 3.46 -32.07 -8.32
C VAL A 722 2.99 -33.31 -7.57
N SER A 723 2.28 -34.22 -8.23
CA SER A 723 1.83 -35.47 -7.60
C SER A 723 3.00 -36.37 -7.17
N GLU A 724 4.08 -36.45 -7.97
CA GLU A 724 5.29 -37.18 -7.60
C GLU A 724 5.95 -36.54 -6.36
N LEU A 725 6.09 -35.22 -6.37
CA LEU A 725 6.69 -34.48 -5.26
C LEU A 725 5.88 -34.63 -3.96
N SER A 726 4.55 -34.56 -4.04
CA SER A 726 3.63 -34.78 -2.93
C SER A 726 3.75 -36.21 -2.37
N SER A 727 3.83 -37.22 -3.23
CA SER A 727 4.00 -38.62 -2.83
C SER A 727 5.34 -38.89 -2.12
N VAL A 728 6.42 -38.24 -2.57
CA VAL A 728 7.76 -38.44 -2.01
C VAL A 728 7.94 -37.70 -0.68
N THR A 729 7.46 -36.47 -0.58
CA THR A 729 7.63 -35.59 0.60
C THR A 729 6.53 -35.77 1.64
N GLY A 730 5.34 -36.23 1.23
CA GLY A 730 4.15 -36.27 2.08
C GLY A 730 3.45 -34.90 2.22
N ILE A 731 3.95 -33.85 1.56
CA ILE A 731 3.36 -32.51 1.62
C ILE A 731 2.18 -32.42 0.65
N ASP A 732 1.13 -31.69 1.05
CA ASP A 732 -0.05 -31.45 0.22
C ASP A 732 0.32 -30.74 -1.10
N GLY A 733 -0.20 -31.27 -2.21
CA GLY A 733 0.06 -30.74 -3.56
C GLY A 733 -0.32 -29.25 -3.71
N GLN A 734 -1.33 -28.78 -2.99
CA GLN A 734 -1.70 -27.36 -3.02
C GLN A 734 -0.66 -26.46 -2.33
N LEU A 735 -0.04 -26.91 -1.24
CA LEU A 735 1.04 -26.20 -0.57
C LEU A 735 2.31 -26.18 -1.42
N ILE A 736 2.57 -27.28 -2.15
CA ILE A 736 3.64 -27.35 -3.16
C ILE A 736 3.41 -26.30 -4.24
N ILE A 737 2.21 -26.24 -4.82
CA ILE A 737 1.87 -25.22 -5.82
C ILE A 737 2.04 -23.82 -5.24
N ALA A 738 1.58 -23.57 -4.00
CA ALA A 738 1.73 -22.28 -3.37
C ALA A 738 3.20 -21.85 -3.22
N TYR A 739 4.05 -22.77 -2.76
CA TYR A 739 5.49 -22.54 -2.64
C TYR A 739 6.14 -22.22 -3.99
N LEU A 740 5.79 -22.99 -5.03
CA LEU A 740 6.32 -22.81 -6.38
C LEU A 740 5.87 -21.47 -7.00
N LEU A 741 4.63 -21.04 -6.78
CA LEU A 741 4.11 -19.76 -7.26
C LEU A 741 4.80 -18.58 -6.59
N GLN A 742 5.13 -18.70 -5.31
CA GLN A 742 5.82 -17.65 -4.55
C GLN A 742 7.30 -17.51 -4.94
N HIS A 743 7.98 -18.63 -5.20
CA HIS A 743 9.39 -18.65 -5.62
C HIS A 743 9.58 -18.57 -7.14
N GLU A 744 8.53 -18.25 -7.90
CA GLU A 744 8.61 -18.22 -9.36
C GLU A 744 9.61 -17.16 -9.87
N SER A 745 9.69 -16.01 -9.20
CA SER A 745 10.60 -14.92 -9.58
C SER A 745 12.07 -15.27 -9.31
N SER A 746 12.35 -15.99 -8.22
CA SER A 746 13.69 -16.36 -7.75
C SER A 746 14.19 -17.71 -8.28
N SER A 747 13.31 -18.59 -8.71
CA SER A 747 13.66 -19.94 -9.19
C SER A 747 13.78 -20.04 -10.71
N PHE A 748 14.68 -20.88 -11.21
CA PHE A 748 14.83 -21.16 -12.65
C PHE A 748 13.84 -22.23 -13.16
N LEU A 749 12.89 -22.67 -12.33
CA LEU A 749 11.95 -23.73 -12.65
C LEU A 749 11.03 -23.28 -13.78
N GLN A 750 10.99 -24.06 -14.87
CA GLN A 750 10.01 -23.87 -15.93
C GLN A 750 8.84 -24.83 -15.71
N THR A 751 7.61 -24.38 -15.94
CA THR A 751 6.41 -25.19 -15.69
C THR A 751 5.73 -25.67 -16.97
N ARG A 752 5.14 -26.86 -16.92
CA ARG A 752 4.35 -27.46 -18.00
C ARG A 752 3.07 -28.10 -17.47
N GLY A 753 2.24 -28.60 -18.37
CA GLY A 753 1.05 -29.36 -18.01
C GLY A 753 -0.24 -28.53 -18.10
N PRO A 754 -1.39 -29.15 -17.83
CA PRO A 754 -2.70 -28.56 -18.12
C PRO A 754 -3.09 -27.42 -17.17
N PHE A 755 -2.44 -27.29 -16.00
CA PHE A 755 -2.82 -26.36 -14.93
C PHE A 755 -1.75 -25.29 -14.65
N ASN A 756 -0.90 -24.97 -15.63
CA ASN A 756 0.18 -23.99 -15.48
C ASN A 756 -0.21 -22.56 -15.89
N ALA A 757 -1.50 -22.29 -16.12
CA ALA A 757 -2.01 -21.03 -16.67
C ALA A 757 -1.73 -19.79 -15.79
N VAL A 758 -1.31 -19.98 -14.55
CA VAL A 758 -1.02 -18.93 -13.58
C VAL A 758 0.49 -18.62 -13.51
N PHE A 759 1.33 -19.56 -13.94
CA PHE A 759 2.78 -19.40 -13.97
C PHE A 759 3.18 -18.57 -15.19
N GLN A 760 4.11 -17.65 -15.00
CA GLN A 760 4.76 -16.83 -16.03
C GLN A 760 5.82 -17.64 -16.80
N ARG A 761 6.60 -18.49 -16.13
CA ARG A 761 7.66 -19.29 -16.78
C ARG A 761 7.14 -20.64 -17.26
N ARG A 762 6.82 -20.75 -18.55
CA ARG A 762 6.30 -21.96 -19.18
C ARG A 762 7.24 -22.54 -20.22
N SER A 763 7.32 -23.86 -20.30
CA SER A 763 8.12 -24.60 -21.27
C SER A 763 7.52 -25.98 -21.52
N ASP A 764 7.71 -26.53 -22.72
CA ASP A 764 7.23 -27.88 -23.04
C ASP A 764 7.99 -28.98 -22.28
N ASP A 765 9.23 -28.70 -21.85
CA ASP A 765 10.13 -29.63 -21.15
C ASP A 765 10.35 -29.26 -19.66
N GLY A 766 9.36 -28.59 -19.06
CA GLY A 766 9.38 -28.15 -17.66
C GLY A 766 8.84 -29.16 -16.62
N PHE A 767 8.74 -28.71 -15.37
CA PHE A 767 8.07 -29.40 -14.27
C PHE A 767 6.55 -29.37 -14.44
N SER A 768 5.90 -30.53 -14.33
CA SER A 768 4.48 -30.70 -14.66
C SER A 768 3.56 -30.34 -13.48
N ILE A 769 2.70 -29.34 -13.69
CA ILE A 769 1.59 -29.03 -12.79
C ILE A 769 0.38 -29.90 -13.21
N ASP A 770 0.26 -31.06 -12.56
CA ASP A 770 -0.72 -32.11 -12.85
C ASP A 770 -1.91 -32.15 -11.89
N VAL A 771 -1.99 -31.19 -10.96
CA VAL A 771 -3.08 -31.02 -10.00
C VAL A 771 -3.77 -29.66 -10.25
N PRO A 772 -5.11 -29.58 -10.28
CA PRO A 772 -5.82 -28.31 -10.45
C PRO A 772 -5.56 -27.39 -9.25
N ILE A 773 -5.53 -26.08 -9.50
CA ILE A 773 -5.22 -25.09 -8.45
C ILE A 773 -6.52 -24.73 -7.71
N ALA A 774 -6.55 -24.87 -6.39
CA ALA A 774 -7.72 -24.50 -5.60
C ALA A 774 -7.81 -22.97 -5.40
N MET A 775 -9.02 -22.44 -5.20
CA MET A 775 -9.25 -21.04 -4.83
C MET A 775 -8.38 -20.58 -3.65
N TRP A 776 -8.33 -21.38 -2.58
CA TRP A 776 -7.53 -21.05 -1.41
C TRP A 776 -6.04 -20.88 -1.75
N THR A 777 -5.50 -21.73 -2.62
CA THR A 777 -4.11 -21.67 -3.09
C THR A 777 -3.83 -20.40 -3.91
N MET A 778 -4.78 -19.96 -4.73
CA MET A 778 -4.68 -18.70 -5.45
C MET A 778 -4.61 -17.53 -4.46
N LEU A 779 -5.58 -17.46 -3.53
CA LEU A 779 -5.69 -16.35 -2.58
C LEU A 779 -4.48 -16.26 -1.63
N ILE A 780 -3.98 -17.40 -1.12
CA ILE A 780 -2.79 -17.39 -0.26
C ILE A 780 -1.55 -16.94 -1.03
N CYS A 781 -1.46 -17.16 -2.34
CA CYS A 781 -0.35 -16.67 -3.15
C CYS A 781 -0.48 -15.20 -3.57
N GLY A 782 -1.53 -14.47 -3.14
CA GLY A 782 -1.78 -13.10 -3.60
C GLY A 782 -2.35 -13.01 -5.01
N LEU A 783 -2.95 -14.09 -5.52
CA LEU A 783 -3.69 -14.10 -6.78
C LEU A 783 -5.18 -14.03 -6.50
N ILE A 784 -5.78 -12.88 -6.78
CA ILE A 784 -7.14 -12.58 -6.37
C ILE A 784 -8.05 -12.55 -7.59
N MET A 785 -9.10 -13.38 -7.59
CA MET A 785 -10.04 -13.45 -8.72
C MET A 785 -11.18 -12.44 -8.54
N ILE A 786 -11.28 -11.50 -9.47
CA ILE A 786 -12.35 -10.49 -9.55
C ILE A 786 -13.34 -10.89 -10.63
N GLU A 787 -14.63 -10.93 -10.30
CA GLU A 787 -15.71 -11.13 -11.26
C GLU A 787 -15.98 -9.82 -12.00
N VAL A 788 -15.99 -9.89 -13.33
CA VAL A 788 -16.22 -8.74 -14.22
C VAL A 788 -17.38 -9.02 -15.16
N GLU A 789 -18.10 -7.97 -15.52
CA GLU A 789 -19.17 -7.99 -16.50
C GLU A 789 -18.64 -7.66 -17.89
N LEU A 790 -18.83 -8.59 -18.82
CA LEU A 790 -18.50 -8.43 -20.23
C LEU A 790 -19.79 -8.11 -21.00
N VAL A 791 -19.66 -7.60 -22.23
CA VAL A 791 -20.80 -7.27 -23.10
C VAL A 791 -21.77 -8.44 -23.30
N THR A 792 -21.28 -9.68 -23.24
CA THR A 792 -22.09 -10.88 -23.55
C THR A 792 -22.32 -11.81 -22.35
N ASN A 793 -21.49 -11.74 -21.31
CA ASN A 793 -21.51 -12.68 -20.18
C ASN A 793 -20.70 -12.16 -18.99
N ARG A 794 -20.58 -12.95 -17.91
CA ARG A 794 -19.65 -12.67 -16.81
C ARG A 794 -18.35 -13.44 -16.98
N GLY A 795 -17.24 -12.78 -16.69
CA GLY A 795 -15.90 -13.32 -16.72
C GLY A 795 -15.17 -13.16 -15.39
N LEU A 796 -13.93 -13.62 -15.35
CA LEU A 796 -13.01 -13.37 -14.25
C LEU A 796 -11.74 -12.73 -14.75
N VAL A 797 -11.17 -11.82 -13.96
CA VAL A 797 -9.85 -11.26 -14.15
C VAL A 797 -9.06 -11.43 -12.85
N CYS A 798 -7.81 -11.84 -12.96
CA CYS A 798 -6.94 -12.01 -11.81
C CYS A 798 -6.19 -10.70 -11.51
N LEU A 799 -6.33 -10.23 -10.28
CA LEU A 799 -5.45 -9.25 -9.66
C LEU A 799 -4.24 -9.99 -9.11
N ASP A 800 -3.12 -9.93 -9.84
CA ASP A 800 -1.85 -10.58 -9.48
C ASP A 800 -1.00 -9.66 -8.60
N LEU A 801 -0.95 -9.94 -7.30
CA LEU A 801 -0.17 -9.20 -6.31
C LEU A 801 1.12 -9.94 -5.91
N ARG A 802 1.55 -10.94 -6.69
CA ARG A 802 2.78 -11.70 -6.41
C ARG A 802 4.03 -10.86 -6.64
N GLY A 803 4.94 -10.90 -5.68
CA GLY A 803 6.33 -10.45 -5.82
C GLY A 803 6.47 -8.95 -6.08
N GLU A 804 6.33 -8.13 -5.02
CA GLU A 804 6.48 -6.67 -5.04
C GLU A 804 5.83 -6.02 -6.29
N LYS A 805 4.59 -6.43 -6.56
CA LYS A 805 3.79 -5.91 -7.67
C LYS A 805 2.62 -5.11 -7.16
N ARG A 806 2.29 -4.08 -7.93
CA ARG A 806 1.04 -3.35 -7.85
C ARG A 806 0.09 -3.86 -8.93
N GLY A 807 -1.17 -4.01 -8.56
CA GLY A 807 -2.24 -4.39 -9.47
C GLY A 807 -3.45 -3.49 -9.30
N CYS A 808 -4.21 -3.31 -10.37
CA CYS A 808 -5.44 -2.55 -10.35
C CYS A 808 -6.44 -3.17 -11.34
N ILE A 809 -7.69 -3.31 -10.90
CA ILE A 809 -8.83 -3.67 -11.74
C ILE A 809 -9.87 -2.59 -11.54
N MET A 810 -9.96 -1.71 -12.54
CA MET A 810 -10.93 -0.63 -12.56
C MET A 810 -12.32 -1.17 -12.90
N ASN A 811 -13.37 -0.52 -12.40
CA ASN A 811 -14.76 -0.82 -12.70
C ASN A 811 -15.02 -0.80 -14.20
N LEU A 812 -14.65 0.30 -14.88
CA LEU A 812 -14.57 0.33 -16.34
C LEU A 812 -13.11 0.10 -16.73
N GLY A 813 -12.83 -0.96 -17.49
CA GLY A 813 -11.45 -1.34 -17.78
C GLY A 813 -11.24 -1.95 -19.16
N GLU A 814 -10.18 -1.50 -19.80
CA GLU A 814 -9.52 -2.19 -20.90
C GLU A 814 -8.17 -2.71 -20.39
N SER A 815 -7.82 -3.95 -20.73
CA SER A 815 -6.48 -4.49 -20.51
C SER A 815 -5.47 -3.58 -21.19
N ASP A 816 -4.77 -2.79 -20.37
CA ASP A 816 -3.89 -1.68 -20.77
C ASP A 816 -2.55 -2.20 -21.31
N GLY A 817 -2.59 -3.03 -22.35
CA GLY A 817 -1.43 -3.68 -22.98
C GLY A 817 -0.75 -4.80 -22.16
N GLY A 818 -1.06 -4.91 -20.87
CA GLY A 818 -0.57 -5.95 -19.96
C GLY A 818 -1.20 -7.33 -20.19
N GLU A 819 -0.43 -8.40 -19.96
CA GLU A 819 -0.97 -9.76 -19.93
C GLU A 819 -1.72 -9.99 -18.61
N HIS A 820 -3.02 -10.24 -18.69
CA HIS A 820 -3.82 -10.64 -17.53
C HIS A 820 -4.12 -12.13 -17.58
N ILE A 821 -4.25 -12.74 -16.41
CA ILE A 821 -4.84 -14.07 -16.25
C ILE A 821 -6.35 -13.87 -16.13
N TYR A 822 -7.13 -14.48 -17.03
CA TYR A 822 -8.57 -14.27 -17.09
C TYR A 822 -9.36 -15.53 -17.46
N CYS A 823 -10.68 -15.45 -17.30
CA CYS A 823 -11.66 -16.41 -17.80
C CYS A 823 -12.79 -15.65 -18.51
N LEU A 824 -13.06 -15.97 -19.79
CA LEU A 824 -14.08 -15.27 -20.58
C LEU A 824 -15.51 -15.71 -20.27
N ALA A 825 -15.71 -16.90 -19.71
CA ALA A 825 -17.04 -17.44 -19.49
C ALA A 825 -17.08 -18.25 -18.21
N LEU A 826 -17.78 -17.74 -17.22
CA LEU A 826 -18.10 -18.52 -16.03
C LEU A 826 -19.09 -19.65 -16.38
N PRO A 827 -18.91 -20.86 -15.82
CA PRO A 827 -19.92 -21.92 -15.92
C PRO A 827 -21.28 -21.41 -15.44
N GLN A 828 -22.36 -21.72 -16.15
CA GLN A 828 -23.71 -21.27 -15.77
C GLN A 828 -24.05 -21.72 -14.34
N ARG A 829 -24.14 -20.76 -13.42
CA ARG A 829 -24.62 -20.95 -12.04
C ARG A 829 -26.11 -21.29 -12.10
N GLY A 830 -26.47 -22.54 -11.81
CA GLY A 830 -27.89 -22.96 -11.72
C GLY A 830 -28.25 -24.34 -12.26
N ALA A 831 -27.37 -25.00 -13.02
CA ALA A 831 -27.60 -26.40 -13.36
C ALA A 831 -27.40 -27.25 -12.09
N LYS A 832 -28.50 -27.63 -11.42
CA LYS A 832 -28.57 -28.60 -10.29
C LYS A 832 -28.14 -30.00 -10.72
N THR A 833 -27.01 -30.13 -11.40
CA THR A 833 -26.36 -31.40 -11.65
C THR A 833 -25.07 -31.36 -10.85
N HIS A 834 -25.04 -32.12 -9.75
CA HIS A 834 -23.83 -32.60 -9.08
C HIS A 834 -22.98 -33.43 -10.06
N ARG A 835 -22.49 -32.82 -11.13
CA ARG A 835 -21.43 -33.37 -11.97
C ARG A 835 -20.13 -32.86 -11.38
N LYS A 836 -19.21 -33.78 -11.12
CA LYS A 836 -17.83 -33.61 -10.60
C LYS A 836 -16.93 -32.61 -11.37
N GLY A 837 -17.49 -31.79 -12.28
CA GLY A 837 -16.78 -30.81 -13.09
C GLY A 837 -17.48 -29.45 -13.21
N SER A 838 -18.53 -29.15 -12.44
CA SER A 838 -19.24 -27.85 -12.48
C SER A 838 -18.44 -26.67 -11.92
N ASN A 839 -17.34 -26.94 -11.20
CA ASN A 839 -16.53 -25.94 -10.52
C ASN A 839 -15.17 -25.69 -11.18
N ARG A 840 -14.94 -26.26 -12.36
CA ARG A 840 -13.68 -26.09 -13.09
C ARG A 840 -13.71 -24.83 -13.94
N ILE A 841 -12.79 -23.92 -13.66
CA ILE A 841 -12.68 -22.62 -14.33
C ILE A 841 -11.42 -22.64 -15.19
N ARG A 842 -11.60 -22.53 -16.50
CA ARG A 842 -10.47 -22.49 -17.42
C ARG A 842 -9.86 -21.09 -17.45
N LEU A 843 -8.61 -20.99 -17.04
CA LEU A 843 -7.84 -19.75 -17.10
C LEU A 843 -7.13 -19.65 -18.45
N SER A 844 -6.94 -18.43 -18.89
CA SER A 844 -6.18 -18.08 -20.09
C SER A 844 -5.35 -16.84 -19.79
N VAL A 845 -4.22 -16.72 -20.47
CA VAL A 845 -3.39 -15.51 -20.41
C VAL A 845 -3.46 -14.85 -21.76
N GLY A 846 -3.69 -13.55 -21.76
CA GLY A 846 -3.79 -12.79 -22.99
C GLY A 846 -3.87 -11.29 -22.72
N LYS A 847 -3.82 -10.53 -23.81
CA LYS A 847 -3.90 -9.07 -23.83
C LYS A 847 -5.23 -8.64 -24.43
N GLY A 848 -5.72 -7.46 -24.05
CA GLY A 848 -6.85 -6.80 -24.70
C GLY A 848 -8.23 -7.31 -24.28
N MET A 849 -8.35 -7.94 -23.11
CA MET A 849 -9.66 -8.17 -22.51
C MET A 849 -10.27 -6.83 -22.06
N LYS A 850 -11.51 -6.56 -22.45
CA LYS A 850 -12.27 -5.37 -22.02
C LYS A 850 -13.49 -5.82 -21.23
N TRP A 851 -13.80 -5.11 -20.16
CA TRP A 851 -15.00 -5.33 -19.37
C TRP A 851 -15.74 -4.01 -19.12
N LEU A 852 -17.04 -4.11 -18.90
CA LEU A 852 -17.92 -2.99 -18.67
C LEU A 852 -17.88 -2.57 -17.20
N HIS A 853 -18.02 -3.55 -16.29
CA HIS A 853 -18.08 -3.32 -14.85
C HIS A 853 -17.27 -4.36 -14.07
N ALA A 854 -16.62 -3.95 -12.98
CA ALA A 854 -16.07 -4.86 -11.98
C ALA A 854 -17.15 -5.10 -10.92
N VAL A 855 -17.50 -6.37 -10.68
CA VAL A 855 -18.67 -6.75 -9.87
C VAL A 855 -18.30 -7.01 -8.40
N GLY A 856 -17.12 -7.60 -8.16
CA GLY A 856 -16.64 -7.97 -6.83
C GLY A 856 -15.69 -9.17 -6.82
N PHE A 857 -15.27 -9.57 -5.62
CA PHE A 857 -14.42 -10.74 -5.40
C PHE A 857 -15.21 -12.02 -5.63
N TYR A 858 -14.64 -12.94 -6.41
CA TYR A 858 -15.31 -14.18 -6.77
C TYR A 858 -15.51 -15.10 -5.55
N GLY A 859 -16.77 -15.51 -5.32
CA GLY A 859 -17.21 -16.14 -4.07
C GLY A 859 -17.18 -17.68 -4.01
N ASN A 860 -16.96 -18.38 -5.13
CA ASN A 860 -17.01 -19.85 -5.12
C ASN A 860 -15.72 -20.45 -4.53
N ARG A 861 -15.82 -20.94 -3.29
CA ARG A 861 -14.73 -21.57 -2.54
C ARG A 861 -14.26 -22.90 -3.13
N ASP A 862 -15.16 -23.62 -3.77
CA ASP A 862 -14.95 -24.98 -4.28
C ASP A 862 -14.48 -24.95 -5.75
N ALA A 863 -14.06 -23.77 -6.24
CA ALA A 863 -13.53 -23.57 -7.57
C ALA A 863 -12.14 -24.20 -7.75
N GLU A 864 -12.00 -24.96 -8.84
CA GLU A 864 -10.75 -25.54 -9.31
C GLU A 864 -10.33 -24.81 -10.59
N PHE A 865 -9.16 -24.18 -10.58
CA PHE A 865 -8.62 -23.47 -11.72
C PHE A 865 -7.82 -24.43 -12.61
N VAL A 866 -8.15 -24.38 -13.90
CA VAL A 866 -7.59 -25.21 -14.95
C VAL A 866 -6.84 -24.38 -15.96
#